data_AF-A0A1M7GJR6-F1
#
_entry.id   AF-A0A1M7GJR6-F1
#
_cell.length_a   1.000
_cell.length_b   1.000
_cell.length_c   1.000
_cell.angle_alpha   90.00
_cell.angle_beta   90.00
_cell.angle_gamma   90.00
#
_symmetry.space_group_name_H-M   'P 1'
#
loop_
_entity.id
_entity.type
_entity.pdbx_description
1 polymer ?
#
loop_
_entity_poly.entity_id
_entity_poly.type
_entity_poly.pdbx_seq_one_letter_code
_entity_poly.pdbx_strand_id
1 'polypeptide(L)'
;MNSLQPLNMPALVAKPVLDPSVDYYQLRREGIGHVQQAGHQQWTDYNIHDPGITILEALCYAITDVGYRIEWDIEDILAPAVPSADPLRPYPDQAFFTAREVLTVNPTTIADFRRMLIDLPAVSDAWVLCKTCACEVSYWAYCDLAGNLVLQYGQPANPPNPASETWVLGLYETLLELDDDPELGDLNDRLVEQNSVYHDSDGAHPILMELRFPDIALLERDAWQRFLTDDGSFANPAAFSITLTRLGATKTYNVFDLPNPADRDAYLRQQWGDVFYVSLSISFTGSPDVVDIENAALRVFADNAVQNAVSADAWRTLFTDATPAGFVLRYRKKAKATAAAVAGAKAALQQCRNLGEDYCLIDRAGVEDVAVCADVEVRPDADIERVQACIWFSLEQYMTPPVPFRTLQELQGRGVAVEDIFDGPALANGFIEDADLAAAELKAMLRASDMIHLLMDIDGVVAVNQLRMTKYDDEGQIVAGAADPAWINDQPVYDPSRTSAAWLLAISPRHQPRLYLNQSRFLFYKDGLPFLPRVDEATDTLNQLRGDAERPKNPGAPNDLPVPAGVYRQPEDYFPVQYSFPLTYGIGPDGLPPRALPARKAQARNLKAYLLVFEQLLGDALAQLAHTSDLFSLDASVSRTYFVKAFDADTIKDLADIADPMKLTRAAVEALVETPAAFQSRRNAFLDHLLARFGEQFSEYALLLTQAAGDAVAKEQLIASKIAFLRRYPAVSHDRAKAFDYQVEPNAPGNEPGIKQRINLLLGYPDLSYQWTAGAPVAGVYPVDYKLVDGIGTAQLAGTLSVAAASAGKAGEGAYRQLLDRMILDEAYTVAPVAGGQFALVLEDASSTEIGRSPAPFASAAEALALKETLLSWSAGARTLVIEHILLRPKFIGDALYPACCEDGCSTCGSADPYSFRLTYVMPGWTVQYTDNLDLRRYADRTIERETPSHLLAKTCWVGNDGYVENPCDQVVEDLADLLQADGLTAASTPPSSDDACGDAHAILHVFSEAFSAWFEDKKLSFMHDAAWAAAVTTLFAGVPVPADGTYKTLFPAPLWDQVRALMSARFADIASQGWQFERFEAAWRSWLDANAAIDWTDERLIERVEALLNAGVLTSSATAAALCNCAGRIVTDYGSAYYAWMRDNITAGNAFGALTPFTEPTVTLCADLSFTSDTQTRIAALLHERYAAYSLPSYWLWVVTTLLAGLRNTYPGATLHDCDEGSDFNPVRLDNTALGNYPRKTTL
;
A
#
# COMPACT_ATOMS: atom_id res chain seq x y z
N MET A 1 -7.60 -40.58 -17.20
CA MET A 1 -7.90 -42.02 -17.30
C MET A 1 -7.87 -42.61 -15.90
N ASN A 2 -8.87 -43.44 -15.58
CA ASN A 2 -9.17 -43.97 -14.24
C ASN A 2 -8.00 -44.72 -13.59
N SER A 3 -7.58 -44.29 -12.41
CA SER A 3 -6.97 -45.15 -11.39
C SER A 3 -7.82 -45.09 -10.11
N LEU A 4 -8.94 -45.82 -10.13
CA LEU A 4 -9.62 -46.21 -8.91
C LEU A 4 -8.67 -47.16 -8.16
N GLN A 5 -8.01 -46.67 -7.12
CA GLN A 5 -7.46 -47.54 -6.09
C GLN A 5 -8.62 -48.36 -5.50
N PRO A 6 -8.48 -49.68 -5.31
CA PRO A 6 -9.50 -50.47 -4.64
C PRO A 6 -9.61 -49.97 -3.21
N LEU A 7 -10.78 -49.44 -2.85
CA LEU A 7 -11.19 -49.24 -1.45
C LEU A 7 -10.91 -50.55 -0.71
N ASN A 8 -9.92 -50.53 0.17
CA ASN A 8 -9.75 -51.53 1.21
C ASN A 8 -11.03 -51.45 2.05
N MET A 9 -12.01 -52.30 1.75
CA MET A 9 -13.16 -52.46 2.63
C MET A 9 -12.62 -52.87 4.01
N PRO A 10 -12.84 -52.07 5.07
CA PRO A 10 -12.52 -52.53 6.41
C PRO A 10 -13.28 -53.83 6.64
N ALA A 11 -12.58 -54.86 7.10
CA ALA A 11 -13.22 -56.09 7.51
C ALA A 11 -14.34 -55.72 8.49
N LEU A 12 -15.59 -56.07 8.16
CA LEU A 12 -16.74 -55.90 9.04
C LEU A 12 -16.40 -56.57 10.37
N VAL A 13 -15.98 -55.78 11.36
CA VAL A 13 -15.73 -56.25 12.71
C VAL A 13 -17.09 -56.75 13.21
N ALA A 14 -17.19 -58.04 13.51
CA ALA A 14 -18.46 -58.69 13.83
C ALA A 14 -19.18 -58.10 15.06
N LYS A 15 -18.51 -57.19 15.80
CA LYS A 15 -19.05 -56.30 16.85
C LYS A 15 -18.19 -55.02 16.90
N PRO A 16 -18.57 -53.92 16.23
CA PRO A 16 -17.89 -52.65 16.47
C PRO A 16 -18.06 -52.28 17.94
N VAL A 17 -17.00 -51.74 18.55
CA VAL A 17 -17.12 -51.06 19.86
C VAL A 17 -17.90 -49.79 19.56
N LEU A 18 -19.14 -49.72 20.01
CA LEU A 18 -20.00 -48.56 19.87
C LEU A 18 -19.56 -47.50 20.89
N ASP A 19 -19.65 -46.22 20.52
CA ASP A 19 -19.54 -45.15 21.51
C ASP A 19 -20.65 -45.32 22.56
N PRO A 20 -20.38 -45.08 23.86
CA PRO A 20 -21.39 -45.19 24.90
C PRO A 20 -22.69 -44.42 24.61
N SER A 21 -22.61 -43.29 23.89
CA SER A 21 -23.77 -42.46 23.54
C SER A 21 -24.70 -43.11 22.50
N VAL A 22 -24.21 -44.06 21.71
CA VAL A 22 -25.00 -44.82 20.71
C VAL A 22 -25.22 -46.28 21.10
N ASP A 23 -24.61 -46.76 22.18
CA ASP A 23 -24.88 -48.08 22.76
C ASP A 23 -26.10 -48.06 23.71
N TYR A 24 -27.25 -48.39 23.14
CA TYR A 24 -28.51 -48.55 23.88
C TYR A 24 -28.39 -49.43 25.15
N TYR A 25 -27.69 -50.56 25.06
CA TYR A 25 -27.62 -51.51 26.18
C TYR A 25 -26.74 -50.99 27.31
N GLN A 26 -25.71 -50.22 26.97
CA GLN A 26 -24.90 -49.51 27.95
C GLN A 26 -25.70 -48.40 28.63
N LEU A 27 -26.32 -47.50 27.85
CA LEU A 27 -27.17 -46.42 28.38
C LEU A 27 -28.25 -46.95 29.32
N ARG A 28 -28.92 -48.04 28.93
CA ARG A 28 -29.93 -48.71 29.75
C ARG A 28 -29.36 -49.22 31.07
N ARG A 29 -28.16 -49.81 31.05
CA ARG A 29 -27.50 -50.33 32.25
C ARG A 29 -27.12 -49.21 33.21
N GLU A 30 -26.58 -48.11 32.69
CA GLU A 30 -26.25 -46.91 33.45
C GLU A 30 -27.50 -46.26 34.04
N GLY A 31 -28.55 -46.11 33.24
CA GLY A 31 -29.84 -45.60 33.68
C GLY A 31 -30.43 -46.41 34.84
N ILE A 32 -30.44 -47.75 34.75
CA ILE A 32 -30.87 -48.62 35.87
C ILE A 32 -29.97 -48.43 37.09
N GLY A 33 -28.65 -48.29 36.88
CA GLY A 33 -27.69 -48.00 37.94
C GLY A 33 -28.02 -46.71 38.69
N HIS A 34 -28.36 -45.64 37.97
CA HIS A 34 -28.80 -44.37 38.57
C HIS A 34 -30.10 -44.51 39.35
N VAL A 35 -31.08 -45.26 38.83
CA VAL A 35 -32.35 -45.53 39.54
C VAL A 35 -32.10 -46.32 40.84
N GLN A 36 -31.22 -47.32 40.81
CA GLN A 36 -30.84 -48.09 42.00
C GLN A 36 -30.18 -47.20 43.06
N GLN A 37 -29.24 -46.35 42.65
CA GLN A 37 -28.56 -45.44 43.58
C GLN A 37 -29.53 -44.44 44.21
N ALA A 38 -30.41 -43.83 43.41
CA ALA A 38 -31.34 -42.81 43.88
C ALA A 38 -32.54 -43.37 44.67
N GLY A 39 -32.98 -44.59 44.35
CA GLY A 39 -34.33 -45.04 44.71
C GLY A 39 -34.47 -46.46 45.24
N HIS A 40 -33.40 -47.23 45.50
CA HIS A 40 -33.51 -48.66 45.85
C HIS A 40 -34.42 -48.99 47.05
N GLN A 41 -34.70 -48.03 47.93
CA GLN A 41 -35.60 -48.24 49.08
C GLN A 41 -37.08 -48.13 48.71
N GLN A 42 -37.42 -47.38 47.66
CA GLN A 42 -38.80 -47.11 47.24
C GLN A 42 -39.17 -47.80 45.92
N TRP A 43 -38.22 -47.88 44.98
CA TRP A 43 -38.39 -48.54 43.69
C TRP A 43 -37.45 -49.74 43.62
N THR A 44 -38.01 -50.93 43.84
CA THR A 44 -37.27 -52.20 43.97
C THR A 44 -37.42 -53.14 42.77
N ASP A 45 -38.34 -52.84 41.85
CA ASP A 45 -38.61 -53.64 40.65
C ASP A 45 -38.03 -52.96 39.40
N TYR A 46 -37.03 -53.58 38.78
CA TYR A 46 -36.34 -53.05 37.59
C TYR A 46 -36.63 -53.89 36.33
N ASN A 47 -37.72 -54.65 36.33
CA ASN A 47 -38.07 -55.52 35.22
C ASN A 47 -38.84 -54.76 34.13
N ILE A 48 -38.85 -55.32 32.92
CA ILE A 48 -39.47 -54.75 31.71
C ILE A 48 -40.98 -54.49 31.78
N HIS A 49 -41.66 -55.02 32.80
CA HIS A 49 -43.10 -54.82 32.99
C HIS A 49 -43.42 -53.55 33.80
N ASP A 50 -42.41 -52.96 34.46
CA ASP A 50 -42.56 -51.71 35.18
C ASP A 50 -42.63 -50.54 34.19
N PRO A 51 -43.69 -49.71 34.23
CA PRO A 51 -43.82 -48.55 33.35
C PRO A 51 -42.64 -47.57 33.44
N GLY A 52 -42.03 -47.39 34.61
CA GLY A 52 -40.86 -46.52 34.77
C GLY A 52 -39.63 -47.05 34.03
N ILE A 53 -39.44 -48.37 33.97
CA ILE A 53 -38.38 -49.00 33.19
C ILE A 53 -38.67 -48.86 31.69
N THR A 54 -39.93 -49.00 31.26
CA THR A 54 -40.29 -48.76 29.84
C THR A 54 -40.04 -47.31 29.41
N ILE A 55 -40.26 -46.33 30.31
CA ILE A 55 -39.94 -44.93 30.05
C ILE A 55 -38.43 -44.75 29.91
N LEU A 56 -37.65 -45.33 30.82
CA LEU A 56 -36.19 -45.29 30.75
C LEU A 56 -35.68 -45.90 29.43
N GLU A 57 -36.20 -47.05 29.02
CA GLU A 57 -35.83 -47.69 27.76
C GLU A 57 -36.13 -46.82 26.54
N ALA A 58 -37.30 -46.18 26.50
CA ALA A 58 -37.65 -45.27 25.40
C ALA A 58 -36.73 -44.04 25.36
N LEU A 59 -36.38 -43.48 26.53
CA LEU A 59 -35.43 -42.37 26.63
C LEU A 59 -34.02 -42.78 26.23
N CYS A 60 -33.54 -43.96 26.65
CA CYS A 60 -32.24 -44.49 26.21
C CYS A 60 -32.19 -44.63 24.69
N TYR A 61 -33.26 -45.10 24.05
CA TYR A 61 -33.33 -45.17 22.59
C TYR A 61 -33.29 -43.78 21.94
N ALA A 62 -34.04 -42.80 22.48
CA ALA A 62 -33.99 -41.42 21.97
C ALA A 62 -32.60 -40.79 22.12
N ILE A 63 -31.89 -41.06 23.22
CA ILE A 63 -30.51 -40.60 23.41
C ILE A 63 -29.57 -41.18 22.35
N THR A 64 -29.77 -42.43 21.91
CA THR A 64 -28.95 -42.98 20.82
C THR A 64 -29.09 -42.24 19.49
N ASP A 65 -30.25 -41.62 19.20
CA ASP A 65 -30.41 -40.76 18.03
C ASP A 65 -29.61 -39.46 18.21
N VAL A 66 -29.67 -38.84 19.39
CA VAL A 66 -28.85 -37.65 19.71
C VAL A 66 -27.35 -37.98 19.55
N GLY A 67 -26.88 -39.09 20.12
CA GLY A 67 -25.49 -39.56 19.98
C GLY A 67 -25.10 -39.77 18.52
N TYR A 68 -25.95 -40.43 17.74
CA TYR A 68 -25.72 -40.68 16.31
C TYR A 68 -25.55 -39.40 15.50
N ARG A 69 -26.33 -38.34 15.79
CA ARG A 69 -26.24 -37.08 15.06
C ARG A 69 -25.03 -36.24 15.48
N ILE A 70 -24.58 -36.36 16.73
CA ILE A 70 -23.34 -35.73 17.21
C ILE A 70 -22.11 -36.34 16.50
N GLU A 71 -22.18 -37.60 16.07
CA GLU A 71 -21.12 -38.30 15.34
C GLU A 71 -21.07 -37.97 13.82
N TRP A 72 -21.92 -37.07 13.31
CA TRP A 72 -21.81 -36.62 11.92
C TRP A 72 -20.48 -35.89 11.68
N ASP A 73 -20.00 -35.95 10.44
CA ASP A 73 -18.79 -35.23 10.04
C ASP A 73 -18.95 -33.72 10.28
N ILE A 74 -17.89 -33.06 10.73
CA ILE A 74 -17.97 -31.66 11.16
C ILE A 74 -18.37 -30.73 10.00
N GLU A 75 -17.94 -31.03 8.77
CA GLU A 75 -18.39 -30.31 7.58
C GLU A 75 -19.92 -30.39 7.37
N ASP A 76 -20.54 -31.54 7.67
CA ASP A 76 -22.00 -31.74 7.53
C ASP A 76 -22.77 -31.01 8.64
N ILE A 77 -22.21 -30.94 9.86
CA ILE A 77 -22.81 -30.20 10.99
C ILE A 77 -22.77 -28.69 10.75
N LEU A 78 -21.68 -28.18 10.15
CA LEU A 78 -21.49 -26.75 9.87
C LEU A 78 -22.10 -26.30 8.54
N ALA A 79 -22.53 -27.25 7.68
CA ALA A 79 -23.09 -26.94 6.38
C ALA A 79 -24.38 -26.09 6.51
N PRO A 80 -24.46 -24.93 5.85
CA PRO A 80 -25.68 -24.12 5.89
C PRO A 80 -26.81 -24.80 5.11
N ALA A 81 -28.06 -24.58 5.56
CA ALA A 81 -29.24 -25.11 4.86
C ALA A 81 -29.37 -24.59 3.42
N VAL A 82 -28.94 -23.35 3.19
CA VAL A 82 -28.79 -22.75 1.86
C VAL A 82 -27.29 -22.76 1.53
N PRO A 83 -26.86 -23.49 0.49
CA PRO A 83 -25.45 -23.50 0.09
C PRO A 83 -24.95 -22.10 -0.24
N SER A 84 -23.67 -21.85 0.06
CA SER A 84 -23.00 -20.60 -0.31
C SER A 84 -23.08 -20.35 -1.81
N ALA A 85 -23.22 -19.08 -2.20
CA ALA A 85 -23.15 -18.67 -3.60
C ALA A 85 -21.74 -18.82 -4.17
N ASP A 86 -20.71 -18.79 -3.31
CA ASP A 86 -19.31 -19.01 -3.66
C ASP A 86 -18.87 -20.42 -3.23
N PRO A 87 -18.63 -21.34 -4.20
CA PRO A 87 -18.15 -22.69 -3.90
C PRO A 87 -16.79 -22.74 -3.18
N LEU A 88 -15.95 -21.71 -3.31
CA LEU A 88 -14.66 -21.64 -2.62
C LEU A 88 -14.82 -21.25 -1.14
N ARG A 89 -15.97 -20.68 -0.77
CA ARG A 89 -16.32 -20.28 0.60
C ARG A 89 -17.62 -20.96 1.03
N PRO A 90 -17.60 -22.28 1.31
CA PRO A 90 -18.80 -23.03 1.68
C PRO A 90 -19.43 -22.56 3.01
N TYR A 91 -18.68 -21.88 3.87
CA TYR A 91 -19.13 -21.35 5.17
C TYR A 91 -18.92 -19.83 5.27
N PRO A 92 -19.74 -19.01 4.58
CA PRO A 92 -19.49 -17.57 4.39
C PRO A 92 -19.52 -16.76 5.70
N ASP A 93 -20.27 -17.20 6.70
CA ASP A 93 -20.40 -16.53 7.99
C ASP A 93 -19.38 -17.03 9.03
N GLN A 94 -18.39 -17.83 8.65
CA GLN A 94 -17.41 -18.39 9.59
C GLN A 94 -16.03 -17.77 9.40
N ALA A 95 -15.22 -17.73 10.47
CA ALA A 95 -13.82 -17.30 10.41
C ALA A 95 -12.88 -18.39 9.87
N PHE A 96 -13.31 -19.14 8.85
CA PHE A 96 -12.53 -20.22 8.21
C PHE A 96 -11.82 -19.69 6.96
N PHE A 97 -10.89 -18.78 7.19
CA PHE A 97 -10.04 -18.22 6.13
C PHE A 97 -9.10 -19.29 5.56
N THR A 98 -8.82 -19.22 4.26
CA THR A 98 -7.93 -20.17 3.59
C THR A 98 -6.47 -19.90 3.94
N ALA A 99 -5.59 -20.86 3.69
CA ALA A 99 -4.15 -20.69 3.91
C ALA A 99 -3.60 -19.48 3.15
N ARG A 100 -4.03 -19.29 1.90
CA ARG A 100 -3.67 -18.13 1.08
C ARG A 100 -4.17 -16.81 1.65
N GLU A 101 -5.28 -16.77 2.39
CA GLU A 101 -5.82 -15.53 2.95
C GLU A 101 -5.13 -15.08 4.25
N VAL A 102 -4.67 -16.02 5.08
CA VAL A 102 -4.15 -15.70 6.43
C VAL A 102 -2.65 -15.92 6.61
N LEU A 103 -1.99 -16.73 5.78
CA LEU A 103 -0.55 -16.98 5.90
C LEU A 103 0.28 -16.05 5.03
N THR A 104 -0.23 -15.65 3.86
CA THR A 104 0.48 -14.69 3.01
C THR A 104 0.44 -13.29 3.61
N VAL A 105 1.45 -12.49 3.31
CA VAL A 105 1.60 -11.11 3.81
C VAL A 105 1.89 -10.15 2.66
N ASN A 106 1.63 -8.85 2.88
CA ASN A 106 2.16 -7.82 1.98
C ASN A 106 3.70 -7.96 1.88
N PRO A 107 4.32 -7.74 0.71
CA PRO A 107 5.77 -7.83 0.59
C PRO A 107 6.51 -6.98 1.63
N THR A 108 7.34 -7.61 2.47
CA THR A 108 8.14 -6.89 3.50
C THR A 108 9.63 -7.10 3.35
N THR A 109 10.05 -8.22 2.78
CA THR A 109 11.47 -8.49 2.52
C THR A 109 11.83 -8.19 1.06
N ILE A 110 13.12 -8.01 0.79
CA ILE A 110 13.65 -7.90 -0.59
C ILE A 110 13.20 -9.10 -1.44
N ALA A 111 13.24 -10.32 -0.87
CA ALA A 111 12.80 -11.52 -1.56
C ALA A 111 11.32 -11.46 -1.92
N ASP A 112 10.46 -10.97 -1.02
CA ASP A 112 9.02 -10.82 -1.30
C ASP A 112 8.75 -9.84 -2.42
N PHE A 113 9.41 -8.68 -2.42
CA PHE A 113 9.28 -7.72 -3.50
C PHE A 113 9.73 -8.31 -4.84
N ARG A 114 10.83 -9.09 -4.85
CA ARG A 114 11.26 -9.84 -6.04
C ARG A 114 10.17 -10.82 -6.50
N ARG A 115 9.64 -11.67 -5.62
CA ARG A 115 8.58 -12.62 -5.97
C ARG A 115 7.36 -11.92 -6.58
N MET A 116 6.91 -10.83 -5.96
CA MET A 116 5.78 -10.03 -6.43
C MET A 116 6.06 -9.43 -7.82
N LEU A 117 7.26 -8.88 -8.05
CA LEU A 117 7.65 -8.32 -9.34
C LEU A 117 7.75 -9.38 -10.44
N ILE A 118 8.35 -10.54 -10.15
CA ILE A 118 8.51 -11.66 -11.09
C ILE A 118 7.15 -12.28 -11.47
N ASP A 119 6.17 -12.21 -10.58
CA ASP A 119 4.80 -12.64 -10.87
C ASP A 119 4.08 -11.74 -11.88
N LEU A 120 4.61 -10.55 -12.20
CA LEU A 120 4.05 -9.69 -13.25
C LEU A 120 4.27 -10.32 -14.63
N PRO A 121 3.29 -10.27 -15.55
CA PRO A 121 3.37 -10.97 -16.84
C PRO A 121 4.54 -10.62 -17.76
N ALA A 122 5.21 -9.47 -17.56
CA ALA A 122 6.26 -8.95 -18.44
C ALA A 122 7.66 -8.95 -17.81
N VAL A 123 7.81 -9.46 -16.58
CA VAL A 123 9.06 -9.43 -15.79
C VAL A 123 9.55 -10.85 -15.58
N SER A 124 10.76 -11.18 -16.05
CA SER A 124 11.37 -12.50 -15.89
C SER A 124 12.13 -12.63 -14.57
N ASP A 125 12.83 -11.58 -14.15
CA ASP A 125 13.52 -11.44 -12.87
C ASP A 125 13.46 -9.97 -12.40
N ALA A 126 13.73 -9.73 -11.12
CA ALA A 126 13.86 -8.40 -10.57
C ALA A 126 14.84 -8.39 -9.40
N TRP A 127 15.47 -7.26 -9.12
CA TRP A 127 16.35 -7.06 -7.97
C TRP A 127 15.96 -5.78 -7.24
N VAL A 128 15.74 -5.90 -5.93
CA VAL A 128 15.49 -4.75 -5.05
C VAL A 128 16.71 -4.57 -4.18
N LEU A 129 17.38 -3.43 -4.33
CA LEU A 129 18.64 -3.12 -3.69
C LEU A 129 18.41 -1.98 -2.69
N CYS A 130 18.92 -2.14 -1.46
CA CYS A 130 19.03 -1.02 -0.54
C CYS A 130 19.88 0.07 -1.19
N LYS A 131 19.42 1.32 -1.08
CA LYS A 131 19.97 2.53 -1.67
C LYS A 131 21.46 2.51 -2.03
N THR A 132 21.77 2.58 -3.33
CA THR A 132 23.05 3.02 -3.92
C THR A 132 22.82 3.98 -5.09
N CYS A 133 21.74 4.77 -5.03
CA CYS A 133 21.28 5.56 -6.18
C CYS A 133 22.38 6.50 -6.68
N ALA A 134 22.65 6.49 -7.98
CA ALA A 134 23.36 7.61 -8.60
C ALA A 134 22.52 8.87 -8.32
N CYS A 135 23.15 9.95 -7.84
CA CYS A 135 22.53 11.28 -7.71
C CYS A 135 21.65 11.53 -6.48
N GLU A 136 22.12 11.09 -5.32
CA GLU A 136 21.48 11.34 -4.05
C GLU A 136 21.39 12.83 -3.65
N VAL A 137 20.24 13.24 -3.14
CA VAL A 137 20.09 14.52 -2.42
C VAL A 137 20.62 14.33 -0.99
N SER A 138 21.87 14.71 -0.74
CA SER A 138 22.36 14.92 0.62
C SER A 138 22.06 16.33 1.09
N TYR A 139 22.06 16.48 2.41
CA TYR A 139 22.10 17.77 3.07
C TYR A 139 23.11 17.74 4.21
N TRP A 140 23.57 18.92 4.59
CA TRP A 140 24.54 19.11 5.66
C TRP A 140 23.82 19.55 6.91
N ALA A 141 24.09 18.84 8.01
CA ALA A 141 23.64 19.19 9.33
C ALA A 141 24.80 19.81 10.12
N TYR A 142 24.57 20.97 10.73
CA TYR A 142 25.55 21.65 11.58
C TYR A 142 24.83 22.49 12.64
N CYS A 143 25.57 22.97 13.62
CA CYS A 143 25.01 23.85 14.63
C CYS A 143 25.29 25.32 14.39
N ASP A 144 24.24 26.11 14.48
CA ASP A 144 24.32 27.56 14.40
C ASP A 144 24.93 28.17 15.68
N LEU A 145 25.09 29.50 15.67
CA LEU A 145 25.65 30.25 16.80
C LEU A 145 24.71 30.32 18.01
N ALA A 146 23.43 29.98 17.84
CA ALA A 146 22.42 29.94 18.90
C ALA A 146 22.29 28.53 19.52
N GLY A 147 23.04 27.54 19.03
CA GLY A 147 23.00 26.17 19.52
C GLY A 147 21.87 25.33 18.93
N ASN A 148 21.27 25.75 17.81
CA ASN A 148 20.25 24.99 17.10
C ASN A 148 20.88 24.14 16.00
N LEU A 149 20.35 22.94 15.80
CA LEU A 149 20.69 22.08 14.67
C LEU A 149 20.00 22.62 13.40
N VAL A 150 20.79 22.94 12.38
CA VAL A 150 20.32 23.50 11.11
C VAL A 150 20.71 22.57 9.97
N LEU A 151 19.77 22.39 9.03
CA LEU A 151 19.99 21.66 7.79
C LEU A 151 20.14 22.65 6.62
N GLN A 152 21.06 22.37 5.71
CA GLN A 152 21.21 23.13 4.47
C GLN A 152 21.72 22.28 3.31
N TYR A 153 21.51 22.75 2.09
CA TYR A 153 22.18 22.19 0.91
C TYR A 153 23.59 22.77 0.76
N GLY A 154 24.51 21.92 0.32
CA GLY A 154 25.93 22.27 0.18
C GLY A 154 26.67 22.39 1.51
N GLN A 155 27.97 22.17 1.46
CA GLN A 155 28.82 22.23 2.64
C GLN A 155 28.90 23.69 3.15
N PRO A 156 28.67 23.95 4.46
CA PRO A 156 28.79 25.28 5.00
C PRO A 156 30.23 25.78 4.90
N ALA A 157 30.41 27.04 4.48
CA ALA A 157 31.75 27.59 4.22
C ALA A 157 32.60 27.75 5.49
N ASN A 158 31.99 28.09 6.62
CA ASN A 158 32.66 28.27 7.93
C ASN A 158 31.69 27.91 9.08
N PRO A 159 31.35 26.62 9.28
CA PRO A 159 30.42 26.26 10.33
C PRO A 159 31.11 26.41 11.72
N PRO A 160 30.37 26.80 12.77
CA PRO A 160 30.90 26.91 14.14
C PRO A 160 31.44 25.57 14.68
N ASN A 161 30.87 24.46 14.22
CA ASN A 161 31.17 23.08 14.58
C ASN A 161 31.31 22.22 13.31
N PRO A 162 31.91 21.02 13.36
CA PRO A 162 31.99 20.13 12.20
C PRO A 162 30.60 19.84 11.63
N ALA A 163 30.40 20.18 10.36
CA ALA A 163 29.19 19.81 9.65
C ALA A 163 29.24 18.33 9.27
N SER A 164 28.11 17.64 9.37
CA SER A 164 27.95 16.25 8.95
C SER A 164 27.07 16.20 7.72
N GLU A 165 27.57 15.57 6.66
CA GLU A 165 26.71 15.16 5.55
C GLU A 165 25.75 14.06 6.04
N THR A 166 24.48 14.17 5.65
CA THR A 166 23.40 13.29 6.11
C THR A 166 22.63 12.76 4.91
N TRP A 167 22.23 11.49 5.00
CA TRP A 167 21.51 10.76 3.96
C TRP A 167 20.22 10.19 4.53
N VAL A 168 19.16 10.21 3.73
CA VAL A 168 17.90 9.51 4.04
C VAL A 168 18.05 8.03 3.74
N LEU A 169 17.63 7.20 4.69
CA LEU A 169 17.55 5.74 4.66
C LEU A 169 16.11 5.27 4.34
N GLY A 170 15.91 3.97 4.16
CA GLY A 170 14.60 3.40 3.79
C GLY A 170 14.23 3.61 2.32
N LEU A 171 15.23 3.85 1.45
CA LEU A 171 15.05 4.00 0.01
C LEU A 171 15.60 2.80 -0.75
N TYR A 172 14.91 2.39 -1.81
CA TYR A 172 15.28 1.25 -2.63
C TYR A 172 15.47 1.61 -4.11
N GLU A 173 16.43 0.94 -4.75
CA GLU A 173 16.54 0.86 -6.22
C GLU A 173 15.94 -0.48 -6.67
N THR A 174 15.08 -0.46 -7.67
CA THR A 174 14.54 -1.67 -8.29
C THR A 174 15.04 -1.78 -9.72
N LEU A 175 15.64 -2.92 -10.03
CA LEU A 175 16.13 -3.28 -11.36
C LEU A 175 15.29 -4.44 -11.90
N LEU A 176 14.82 -4.33 -13.13
CA LEU A 176 13.96 -5.33 -13.76
C LEU A 176 14.70 -6.07 -14.88
N GLU A 177 14.50 -7.36 -14.96
CA GLU A 177 14.68 -8.13 -16.19
C GLU A 177 13.29 -8.40 -16.78
N LEU A 178 13.11 -7.96 -18.02
CA LEU A 178 11.86 -8.12 -18.76
C LEU A 178 11.88 -9.44 -19.54
N ASP A 179 10.69 -10.03 -19.71
CA ASP A 179 10.50 -11.19 -20.57
C ASP A 179 10.84 -10.85 -22.02
N ASP A 180 11.38 -11.82 -22.76
CA ASP A 180 11.65 -11.68 -24.20
C ASP A 180 10.35 -11.52 -24.99
N ASP A 181 10.36 -10.63 -25.99
CA ASP A 181 9.23 -10.47 -26.90
C ASP A 181 9.45 -11.32 -28.17
N PRO A 182 8.47 -12.15 -28.60
CA PRO A 182 8.61 -13.00 -29.77
C PRO A 182 8.91 -12.27 -31.09
N GLU A 183 8.55 -10.99 -31.20
CA GLU A 183 8.77 -10.16 -32.39
C GLU A 183 9.94 -9.16 -32.20
N LEU A 184 10.13 -8.64 -30.98
CA LEU A 184 11.07 -7.55 -30.69
C LEU A 184 12.40 -8.00 -30.06
N GLY A 185 12.50 -9.29 -29.69
CA GLY A 185 13.67 -9.87 -29.03
C GLY A 185 13.78 -9.46 -27.57
N ASP A 186 15.02 -9.41 -27.05
CA ASP A 186 15.31 -9.07 -25.66
C ASP A 186 14.91 -7.62 -25.35
N LEU A 187 13.86 -7.41 -24.54
CA LEU A 187 13.36 -6.09 -24.16
C LEU A 187 14.30 -5.31 -23.22
N ASN A 188 15.36 -5.96 -22.71
CA ASN A 188 16.32 -5.40 -21.76
C ASN A 188 17.46 -4.63 -22.41
N ASP A 189 17.69 -4.78 -23.72
CA ASP A 189 18.70 -4.03 -24.46
C ASP A 189 18.09 -2.88 -25.29
N ARG A 190 18.93 -2.13 -26.02
CA ARG A 190 18.49 -1.13 -27.02
C ARG A 190 18.89 -1.55 -28.43
N LEU A 191 19.06 -2.85 -28.65
CA LEU A 191 19.48 -3.43 -29.89
C LEU A 191 18.26 -3.75 -30.75
N VAL A 192 18.35 -3.42 -32.04
CA VAL A 192 17.46 -3.93 -33.07
C VAL A 192 18.31 -4.71 -34.06
N GLU A 193 17.98 -5.99 -34.22
CA GLU A 193 18.63 -6.86 -35.20
C GLU A 193 17.85 -6.89 -36.52
N GLN A 194 18.57 -6.99 -37.63
CA GLN A 194 17.98 -7.21 -38.94
C GLN A 194 18.76 -8.28 -39.71
N ASN A 195 18.07 -9.38 -39.99
CA ASN A 195 18.55 -10.43 -40.86
C ASN A 195 18.09 -10.17 -42.31
N SER A 196 19.03 -10.27 -43.24
CA SER A 196 18.76 -10.21 -44.68
C SER A 196 19.70 -11.14 -45.44
N VAL A 197 19.42 -11.40 -46.71
CA VAL A 197 20.24 -12.28 -47.55
C VAL A 197 20.58 -11.56 -48.85
N TYR A 198 21.87 -11.49 -49.15
CA TYR A 198 22.39 -11.04 -50.44
C TYR A 198 22.59 -12.25 -51.34
N HIS A 199 22.17 -12.15 -52.60
CA HIS A 199 22.36 -13.22 -53.58
C HIS A 199 23.30 -12.77 -54.69
N ASP A 200 24.32 -13.59 -54.96
CA ASP A 200 25.19 -13.44 -56.12
C ASP A 200 25.23 -14.74 -56.97
N SER A 201 26.22 -14.88 -57.84
CA SER A 201 26.38 -16.09 -58.67
C SER A 201 26.84 -17.32 -57.90
N ASP A 202 27.48 -17.13 -56.74
CA ASP A 202 28.10 -18.17 -55.92
C ASP A 202 27.18 -18.63 -54.78
N GLY A 203 26.16 -17.85 -54.43
CA GLY A 203 25.06 -18.33 -53.60
C GLY A 203 24.29 -17.26 -52.84
N ALA A 204 23.76 -17.69 -51.69
CA ALA A 204 23.07 -16.85 -50.72
C ALA A 204 24.04 -16.51 -49.59
N HIS A 205 24.21 -15.22 -49.31
CA HIS A 205 25.12 -14.67 -48.31
C HIS A 205 24.29 -13.98 -47.22
N PRO A 206 24.22 -14.53 -46.00
CA PRO A 206 23.46 -13.92 -44.92
C PRO A 206 24.14 -12.64 -44.43
N ILE A 207 23.32 -11.68 -44.04
CA ILE A 207 23.72 -10.40 -43.46
C ILE A 207 22.92 -10.24 -42.17
N LEU A 208 23.63 -10.10 -41.06
CA LEU A 208 23.05 -9.64 -39.80
C LEU A 208 23.56 -8.23 -39.50
N MET A 209 22.63 -7.29 -39.34
CA MET A 209 22.93 -5.94 -38.87
C MET A 209 22.39 -5.76 -37.45
N GLU A 210 23.27 -5.35 -36.56
CA GLU A 210 22.97 -4.98 -35.18
C GLU A 210 23.01 -3.46 -35.06
N LEU A 211 21.87 -2.82 -34.79
CA LEU A 211 21.82 -1.38 -34.54
C LEU A 211 21.43 -1.11 -33.07
N ARG A 212 22.38 -0.57 -32.29
CA ARG A 212 22.23 -0.24 -30.87
C ARG A 212 21.91 1.23 -30.71
N PHE A 213 20.76 1.53 -30.13
CA PHE A 213 20.29 2.90 -29.93
C PHE A 213 20.85 3.49 -28.62
N PRO A 214 21.18 4.80 -28.60
CA PRO A 214 21.63 5.50 -27.38
C PRO A 214 20.49 5.70 -26.37
N ASP A 215 20.83 6.14 -25.14
CA ASP A 215 19.82 6.60 -24.17
C ASP A 215 19.30 7.99 -24.53
N ILE A 216 18.29 8.05 -25.38
CA ILE A 216 17.68 9.33 -25.77
C ILE A 216 16.91 9.93 -24.59
N ALA A 217 16.36 9.10 -23.70
CA ALA A 217 15.49 9.53 -22.60
C ALA A 217 16.23 10.44 -21.60
N LEU A 218 17.53 10.22 -21.40
CA LEU A 218 18.38 11.04 -20.54
C LEU A 218 18.70 12.41 -21.15
N LEU A 219 18.95 12.46 -22.46
CA LEU A 219 19.41 13.67 -23.15
C LEU A 219 18.25 14.59 -23.58
N GLU A 220 17.13 14.04 -24.05
CA GLU A 220 16.02 14.78 -24.65
C GLU A 220 14.65 14.22 -24.23
N ARG A 221 14.25 14.46 -22.97
CA ARG A 221 13.03 13.88 -22.37
C ARG A 221 11.76 14.16 -23.18
N ASP A 222 11.52 15.41 -23.56
CA ASP A 222 10.25 15.78 -24.22
C ASP A 222 10.16 15.21 -25.63
N ALA A 223 11.28 15.22 -26.36
CA ALA A 223 11.40 14.57 -27.66
C ALA A 223 11.17 13.05 -27.52
N TRP A 224 11.74 12.42 -26.49
CA TRP A 224 11.52 11.01 -26.17
C TRP A 224 10.05 10.70 -25.84
N GLN A 225 9.40 11.52 -25.01
CA GLN A 225 7.99 11.34 -24.67
C GLN A 225 7.09 11.46 -25.91
N ARG A 226 7.35 12.45 -26.77
CA ARG A 226 6.66 12.57 -28.06
C ARG A 226 6.90 11.33 -28.94
N PHE A 227 8.15 10.86 -29.02
CA PHE A 227 8.51 9.66 -29.77
C PHE A 227 7.67 8.45 -29.34
N LEU A 228 7.46 8.25 -28.04
CA LEU A 228 6.66 7.12 -27.54
C LEU A 228 5.14 7.32 -27.68
N THR A 229 4.63 8.55 -27.51
CA THR A 229 3.19 8.79 -27.33
C THR A 229 2.44 9.26 -28.59
N ASP A 230 3.12 9.83 -29.59
CA ASP A 230 2.47 10.38 -30.80
C ASP A 230 2.07 9.29 -31.83
N ASP A 231 1.20 8.36 -31.41
CA ASP A 231 0.72 7.27 -32.26
C ASP A 231 -0.03 7.77 -33.51
N GLY A 232 -0.66 8.95 -33.44
CA GLY A 232 -1.36 9.56 -34.57
C GLY A 232 -0.44 9.90 -35.73
N SER A 233 0.69 10.56 -35.45
CA SER A 233 1.69 10.88 -36.49
C SER A 233 2.37 9.62 -37.02
N PHE A 234 2.76 8.67 -36.15
CA PHE A 234 3.45 7.46 -36.57
C PHE A 234 2.54 6.44 -37.29
N ALA A 235 1.21 6.53 -37.16
CA ALA A 235 0.27 5.71 -37.93
C ALA A 235 0.20 6.09 -39.42
N ASN A 236 0.63 7.30 -39.79
CA ASN A 236 0.64 7.78 -41.17
C ASN A 236 2.09 8.09 -41.62
N PRO A 237 2.69 7.28 -42.51
CA PRO A 237 4.05 7.53 -43.02
C PRO A 237 4.25 8.87 -43.72
N ALA A 238 3.17 9.59 -44.08
CA ALA A 238 3.25 10.94 -44.64
C ALA A 238 3.23 12.05 -43.57
N ALA A 239 2.98 11.73 -42.31
CA ALA A 239 2.91 12.70 -41.21
C ALA A 239 4.26 12.92 -40.52
N PHE A 240 5.28 12.11 -40.79
CA PHE A 240 6.64 12.30 -40.31
C PHE A 240 7.65 11.89 -41.38
N SER A 241 8.92 12.31 -41.23
CA SER A 241 10.01 11.85 -42.08
C SER A 241 11.26 11.55 -41.26
N ILE A 242 11.96 10.47 -41.61
CA ILE A 242 13.23 10.07 -41.01
C ILE A 242 14.34 10.49 -41.97
N THR A 243 15.30 11.26 -41.48
CA THR A 243 16.45 11.72 -42.27
C THR A 243 17.75 11.21 -41.66
N LEU A 244 18.64 10.65 -42.49
CA LEU A 244 19.98 10.27 -42.07
C LEU A 244 20.87 11.51 -42.06
N THR A 245 21.24 11.98 -40.88
CA THR A 245 22.07 13.18 -40.70
C THR A 245 23.56 12.83 -40.75
N ARG A 246 23.95 11.65 -40.25
CA ARG A 246 25.34 11.19 -40.25
C ARG A 246 25.46 9.67 -40.35
N LEU A 247 26.46 9.21 -41.09
CA LEU A 247 26.93 7.83 -41.08
C LEU A 247 28.46 7.80 -41.18
N GLY A 248 29.17 7.17 -40.24
CA GLY A 248 30.62 7.06 -40.29
C GLY A 248 31.20 6.16 -39.22
N ALA A 249 32.46 5.73 -39.35
CA ALA A 249 33.17 4.93 -38.35
C ALA A 249 33.63 5.73 -37.11
N THR A 250 33.38 7.05 -37.09
CA THR A 250 33.60 7.91 -35.91
C THR A 250 32.39 8.81 -35.67
N LYS A 251 32.18 9.25 -34.42
CA LYS A 251 31.07 10.13 -34.02
C LYS A 251 31.09 11.52 -34.68
N THR A 252 32.18 11.91 -35.35
CA THR A 252 32.34 13.23 -35.98
C THR A 252 32.39 13.20 -37.50
N TYR A 253 32.56 12.03 -38.11
CA TYR A 253 32.71 11.89 -39.57
C TYR A 253 31.40 11.51 -40.24
N ASN A 254 31.11 12.10 -41.40
CA ASN A 254 29.96 11.75 -42.23
C ASN A 254 30.40 11.31 -43.64
N VAL A 255 30.11 10.06 -44.00
CA VAL A 255 30.46 9.49 -45.31
C VAL A 255 29.79 10.23 -46.47
N PHE A 256 28.63 10.85 -46.24
CA PHE A 256 27.90 11.58 -47.28
C PHE A 256 28.52 12.94 -47.63
N ASP A 257 29.51 13.41 -46.86
CA ASP A 257 30.31 14.59 -47.22
C ASP A 257 31.25 14.29 -48.40
N LEU A 258 31.51 13.00 -48.69
CA LEU A 258 32.20 12.58 -49.90
C LEU A 258 31.29 12.77 -51.12
N PRO A 259 31.76 13.41 -52.21
CA PRO A 259 30.89 13.81 -53.32
C PRO A 259 30.47 12.64 -54.25
N ASN A 260 31.25 11.56 -54.34
CA ASN A 260 31.04 10.47 -55.30
C ASN A 260 30.64 9.15 -54.60
N PRO A 261 29.57 8.46 -55.04
CA PRO A 261 29.15 7.16 -54.47
C PRO A 261 30.27 6.12 -54.36
N ALA A 262 31.16 6.02 -55.35
CA ALA A 262 32.24 5.03 -55.32
C ALA A 262 33.22 5.24 -54.15
N ASP A 263 33.46 6.51 -53.75
CA ASP A 263 34.33 6.84 -52.62
C ASP A 263 33.64 6.54 -51.28
N ARG A 264 32.30 6.69 -51.22
CA ARG A 264 31.47 6.32 -50.06
C ARG A 264 31.48 4.81 -49.83
N ASP A 265 31.27 4.03 -50.88
CA ASP A 265 31.27 2.57 -50.81
C ASP A 265 32.68 2.01 -50.52
N ALA A 266 33.74 2.70 -50.99
CA ALA A 266 35.11 2.37 -50.62
C ALA A 266 35.38 2.63 -49.13
N TYR A 267 34.87 3.73 -48.57
CA TYR A 267 34.99 4.02 -47.14
C TYR A 267 34.34 2.93 -46.28
N LEU A 268 33.09 2.55 -46.58
CA LEU A 268 32.39 1.49 -45.84
C LEU A 268 33.16 0.15 -45.89
N ARG A 269 33.73 -0.21 -47.04
CA ARG A 269 34.55 -1.43 -47.18
C ARG A 269 35.83 -1.39 -46.35
N GLN A 270 36.49 -0.23 -46.30
CA GLN A 270 37.74 -0.06 -45.56
C GLN A 270 37.54 -0.08 -44.04
N GLN A 271 36.34 0.27 -43.56
CA GLN A 271 36.01 0.34 -42.13
C GLN A 271 35.08 -0.80 -41.68
N TRP A 272 34.94 -1.86 -42.49
CA TRP A 272 33.98 -2.94 -42.27
C TRP A 272 34.13 -3.67 -40.92
N GLY A 273 35.36 -3.73 -40.39
CA GLY A 273 35.64 -4.36 -39.10
C GLY A 273 35.36 -3.47 -37.88
N ASP A 274 35.09 -2.18 -38.09
CA ASP A 274 34.82 -1.21 -37.05
C ASP A 274 33.30 -1.07 -36.81
N VAL A 275 32.93 -0.44 -35.70
CA VAL A 275 31.54 -0.03 -35.45
C VAL A 275 31.27 1.28 -36.19
N PHE A 276 30.16 1.34 -36.90
CA PHE A 276 29.68 2.58 -37.52
C PHE A 276 28.73 3.31 -36.58
N TYR A 277 28.65 4.63 -36.69
CA TYR A 277 27.71 5.48 -35.96
C TYR A 277 26.72 6.07 -36.95
N VAL A 278 25.44 5.85 -36.68
CA VAL A 278 24.29 6.30 -37.45
C VAL A 278 23.58 7.39 -36.65
N SER A 279 23.46 8.59 -37.21
CA SER A 279 22.61 9.65 -36.62
C SER A 279 21.39 9.91 -37.49
N LEU A 280 20.21 9.91 -36.87
CA LEU A 280 18.92 10.05 -37.53
C LEU A 280 18.16 11.24 -36.93
N SER A 281 17.38 11.93 -37.74
CA SER A 281 16.53 13.03 -37.30
C SER A 281 15.10 12.80 -37.81
N ILE A 282 14.15 12.81 -36.88
CA ILE A 282 12.73 12.55 -37.13
C ILE A 282 11.98 13.88 -37.06
N SER A 283 11.41 14.31 -38.18
CA SER A 283 10.63 15.56 -38.27
C SER A 283 9.15 15.25 -38.49
N PHE A 284 8.27 16.07 -37.89
CA PHE A 284 6.83 15.91 -38.00
C PHE A 284 6.21 16.96 -38.93
N THR A 285 5.28 16.54 -39.78
CA THR A 285 4.65 17.43 -40.76
C THR A 285 3.77 18.46 -40.05
N GLY A 286 4.10 19.74 -40.19
CA GLY A 286 3.36 20.83 -39.55
C GLY A 286 3.71 21.09 -38.08
N SER A 287 4.74 20.43 -37.54
CA SER A 287 5.33 20.76 -36.23
C SER A 287 6.78 21.23 -36.40
N PRO A 288 7.25 22.22 -35.61
CA PRO A 288 8.68 22.54 -35.53
C PRO A 288 9.48 21.51 -34.73
N ASP A 289 8.82 20.59 -34.04
CA ASP A 289 9.47 19.61 -33.18
C ASP A 289 10.24 18.56 -34.00
N VAL A 290 11.38 18.13 -33.45
CA VAL A 290 12.28 17.13 -34.02
C VAL A 290 12.69 16.15 -32.92
N VAL A 291 12.87 14.88 -33.26
CA VAL A 291 13.50 13.88 -32.38
C VAL A 291 14.81 13.44 -33.03
N ASP A 292 15.93 13.73 -32.37
CA ASP A 292 17.25 13.37 -32.85
C ASP A 292 17.76 12.10 -32.14
N ILE A 293 18.21 11.13 -32.94
CA ILE A 293 18.87 9.90 -32.50
C ILE A 293 20.33 10.03 -32.93
N GLU A 294 21.20 10.46 -32.02
CA GLU A 294 22.61 10.65 -32.35
C GLU A 294 23.46 9.42 -32.03
N ASN A 295 24.33 9.02 -32.97
CA ASN A 295 25.36 8.00 -32.75
C ASN A 295 24.84 6.61 -32.38
N ALA A 296 23.73 6.15 -32.95
CA ALA A 296 23.34 4.74 -32.85
C ALA A 296 24.43 3.86 -33.46
N ALA A 297 24.93 2.89 -32.68
CA ALA A 297 26.08 2.07 -33.03
C ALA A 297 25.65 0.87 -33.90
N LEU A 298 26.24 0.75 -35.08
CA LEU A 298 25.95 -0.27 -36.07
C LEU A 298 27.14 -1.22 -36.19
N ARG A 299 26.87 -2.53 -36.01
CA ARG A 299 27.78 -3.61 -36.37
C ARG A 299 27.16 -4.49 -37.46
N VAL A 300 27.97 -4.90 -38.42
CA VAL A 300 27.53 -5.70 -39.57
C VAL A 300 28.30 -7.01 -39.60
N PHE A 301 27.57 -8.13 -39.57
CA PHE A 301 28.11 -9.47 -39.73
C PHE A 301 27.74 -10.00 -41.11
N ALA A 302 28.72 -10.09 -41.99
CA ALA A 302 28.57 -10.71 -43.29
C ALA A 302 29.93 -11.15 -43.82
N ASP A 303 29.92 -11.98 -44.87
CA ASP A 303 31.15 -12.42 -45.53
C ASP A 303 31.71 -11.37 -46.51
N ASN A 304 32.84 -11.72 -47.13
CA ASN A 304 33.53 -10.85 -48.06
C ASN A 304 32.72 -10.56 -49.34
N ALA A 305 31.77 -11.41 -49.74
CA ALA A 305 30.95 -11.17 -50.93
C ALA A 305 30.02 -9.97 -50.68
N VAL A 306 29.39 -9.95 -49.50
CA VAL A 306 28.55 -8.82 -49.05
C VAL A 306 29.38 -7.55 -48.85
N GLN A 307 30.54 -7.64 -48.20
CA GLN A 307 31.42 -6.49 -47.99
C GLN A 307 31.74 -5.81 -49.34
N ASN A 308 32.05 -6.60 -50.38
CA ASN A 308 32.37 -6.07 -51.70
C ASN A 308 31.16 -5.44 -52.43
N ALA A 309 29.93 -5.80 -52.03
CA ALA A 309 28.68 -5.35 -52.63
C ALA A 309 27.98 -4.22 -51.84
N VAL A 310 28.56 -3.73 -50.74
CA VAL A 310 27.95 -2.68 -49.91
C VAL A 310 27.71 -1.38 -50.69
N SER A 311 26.58 -0.73 -50.43
CA SER A 311 26.27 0.61 -50.94
C SER A 311 25.83 1.55 -49.82
N ALA A 312 26.51 2.70 -49.69
CA ALA A 312 26.14 3.74 -48.73
C ALA A 312 24.74 4.30 -49.00
N ASP A 313 24.35 4.45 -50.27
CA ASP A 313 23.02 4.91 -50.64
C ASP A 313 21.91 3.88 -50.32
N ALA A 314 22.22 2.58 -50.42
CA ALA A 314 21.30 1.53 -49.98
C ALA A 314 21.12 1.55 -48.45
N TRP A 315 22.21 1.70 -47.69
CA TRP A 315 22.14 1.86 -46.23
C TRP A 315 21.37 3.11 -45.82
N ARG A 316 21.53 4.24 -46.54
CA ARG A 316 20.70 5.42 -46.32
C ARG A 316 19.21 5.11 -46.44
N THR A 317 18.82 4.41 -47.51
CA THR A 317 17.42 4.02 -47.72
C THR A 317 16.92 3.11 -46.59
N LEU A 318 17.75 2.16 -46.16
CA LEU A 318 17.45 1.22 -45.08
C LEU A 318 17.20 1.92 -43.73
N PHE A 319 18.09 2.84 -43.33
CA PHE A 319 17.94 3.55 -42.05
C PHE A 319 16.84 4.61 -42.05
N THR A 320 16.44 5.12 -43.23
CA THR A 320 15.32 6.04 -43.39
C THR A 320 13.98 5.35 -43.68
N ASP A 321 13.90 4.02 -43.55
CA ASP A 321 12.66 3.28 -43.75
C ASP A 321 11.62 3.64 -42.68
N ALA A 322 10.55 4.30 -43.12
CA ALA A 322 9.43 4.73 -42.28
C ALA A 322 8.31 3.67 -42.19
N THR A 323 8.50 2.47 -42.74
CA THR A 323 7.57 1.35 -42.56
C THR A 323 7.75 0.70 -41.18
N PRO A 324 6.78 -0.09 -40.69
CA PRO A 324 6.92 -0.82 -39.42
C PRO A 324 8.12 -1.78 -39.36
N ALA A 325 8.71 -2.15 -40.50
CA ALA A 325 9.91 -2.99 -40.58
C ALA A 325 11.22 -2.19 -40.45
N GLY A 326 11.18 -0.85 -40.55
CA GLY A 326 12.34 0.01 -40.37
C GLY A 326 12.91 -0.04 -38.95
N PHE A 327 14.21 0.22 -38.81
CA PHE A 327 14.89 0.19 -37.51
C PHE A 327 14.25 1.13 -36.47
N VAL A 328 13.91 2.37 -36.87
CA VAL A 328 13.36 3.38 -35.96
C VAL A 328 12.00 2.97 -35.41
N LEU A 329 11.09 2.45 -36.25
CA LEU A 329 9.76 2.06 -35.80
C LEU A 329 9.76 0.75 -35.00
N ARG A 330 10.66 -0.19 -35.30
CA ARG A 330 10.88 -1.37 -34.45
C ARG A 330 11.45 -0.98 -33.08
N TYR A 331 12.44 -0.10 -33.05
CA TYR A 331 12.97 0.46 -31.81
C TYR A 331 11.89 1.20 -31.01
N ARG A 332 11.06 2.03 -31.68
CA ARG A 332 9.90 2.68 -31.05
C ARG A 332 8.96 1.67 -30.40
N LYS A 333 8.59 0.61 -31.13
CA LYS A 333 7.68 -0.43 -30.63
C LYS A 333 8.30 -1.15 -29.42
N LYS A 334 9.59 -1.50 -29.49
CA LYS A 334 10.36 -2.08 -28.37
C LYS A 334 10.39 -1.16 -27.16
N ALA A 335 10.78 0.10 -27.34
CA ALA A 335 10.81 1.09 -26.26
C ALA A 335 9.44 1.34 -25.62
N LYS A 336 8.34 1.29 -26.39
CA LYS A 336 6.97 1.35 -25.86
C LYS A 336 6.63 0.13 -25.00
N ALA A 337 7.00 -1.08 -25.45
CA ALA A 337 6.77 -2.30 -24.68
C ALA A 337 7.56 -2.27 -23.36
N THR A 338 8.84 -1.89 -23.41
CA THR A 338 9.70 -1.69 -22.22
C THR A 338 9.09 -0.66 -21.27
N ALA A 339 8.69 0.52 -21.77
CA ALA A 339 8.09 1.56 -20.94
C ALA A 339 6.76 1.10 -20.28
N ALA A 340 5.95 0.31 -20.99
CA ALA A 340 4.72 -0.25 -20.44
C ALA A 340 5.00 -1.29 -19.32
N ALA A 341 6.01 -2.14 -19.50
CA ALA A 341 6.40 -3.13 -18.48
C ALA A 341 6.95 -2.44 -17.22
N VAL A 342 7.84 -1.46 -17.37
CA VAL A 342 8.37 -0.65 -16.24
C VAL A 342 7.23 0.09 -15.53
N ALA A 343 6.29 0.69 -16.26
CA ALA A 343 5.13 1.34 -15.66
C ALA A 343 4.24 0.36 -14.87
N GLY A 344 4.07 -0.87 -15.35
CA GLY A 344 3.38 -1.94 -14.63
C GLY A 344 4.07 -2.30 -13.31
N ALA A 345 5.40 -2.43 -13.32
CA ALA A 345 6.18 -2.68 -12.12
C ALA A 345 6.12 -1.52 -11.11
N LYS A 346 6.19 -0.27 -11.59
CA LYS A 346 6.01 0.92 -10.75
C LYS A 346 4.65 0.91 -10.03
N ALA A 347 3.57 0.63 -10.77
CA ALA A 347 2.23 0.54 -10.19
C ALA A 347 2.13 -0.56 -9.13
N ALA A 348 2.70 -1.75 -9.40
CA ALA A 348 2.68 -2.87 -8.45
C ALA A 348 3.46 -2.56 -7.15
N LEU A 349 4.62 -1.92 -7.27
CA LEU A 349 5.43 -1.50 -6.12
C LEU A 349 4.74 -0.44 -5.26
N GLN A 350 4.04 0.51 -5.87
CA GLN A 350 3.28 1.53 -5.12
C GLN A 350 2.08 0.93 -4.38
N GLN A 351 1.38 -0.04 -5.00
CA GLN A 351 0.26 -0.76 -4.37
C GLN A 351 0.67 -1.61 -3.16
N CYS A 352 1.95 -1.97 -3.04
CA CYS A 352 2.48 -2.82 -1.97
C CYS A 352 3.53 -2.10 -1.10
N ARG A 353 3.70 -0.77 -1.26
CA ARG A 353 4.75 0.00 -0.57
C ARG A 353 4.60 -0.11 0.94
N ASN A 354 5.70 -0.32 1.65
CA ASN A 354 5.71 -0.37 3.11
C ASN A 354 5.79 1.01 3.76
N LEU A 355 5.35 1.08 5.01
CA LEU A 355 5.44 2.27 5.86
C LEU A 355 6.88 2.68 6.11
N GLY A 356 7.18 3.97 5.89
CA GLY A 356 8.51 4.51 6.15
C GLY A 356 9.57 4.08 5.11
N GLU A 357 9.12 3.52 3.98
CA GLU A 357 9.95 3.07 2.87
C GLU A 357 9.45 3.65 1.54
N ASP A 358 10.36 3.89 0.59
CA ASP A 358 10.02 4.41 -0.74
C ASP A 358 11.08 4.03 -1.79
N TYR A 359 10.80 4.28 -3.07
CA TYR A 359 11.68 3.92 -4.19
C TYR A 359 12.35 5.17 -4.78
N CYS A 360 13.65 5.09 -5.08
CA CYS A 360 14.39 6.18 -5.76
C CYS A 360 14.53 5.95 -7.27
N LEU A 361 14.61 4.69 -7.70
CA LEU A 361 14.80 4.29 -9.10
C LEU A 361 14.04 2.99 -9.34
N ILE A 362 13.28 2.94 -10.43
CA ILE A 362 12.64 1.71 -10.92
C ILE A 362 12.87 1.69 -12.43
N ASP A 363 13.81 0.86 -12.87
CA ASP A 363 14.21 0.75 -14.27
C ASP A 363 14.67 -0.68 -14.57
N ARG A 364 14.97 -0.98 -15.83
CA ARG A 364 15.60 -2.25 -16.21
C ARG A 364 17.04 -2.34 -15.71
N ALA A 365 17.50 -3.56 -15.41
CA ALA A 365 18.91 -3.83 -15.22
C ALA A 365 19.67 -3.50 -16.53
N GLY A 366 20.81 -2.81 -16.40
CA GLY A 366 21.68 -2.59 -17.55
C GLY A 366 22.18 -3.92 -18.11
N VAL A 367 22.43 -3.99 -19.41
CA VAL A 367 22.92 -5.21 -20.05
C VAL A 367 24.38 -5.01 -20.47
N GLU A 368 25.25 -5.93 -20.08
CA GLU A 368 26.63 -5.99 -20.58
C GLU A 368 26.85 -7.26 -21.38
N ASP A 369 27.17 -7.09 -22.64
CA ASP A 369 27.45 -8.19 -23.54
C ASP A 369 28.82 -8.81 -23.24
N VAL A 370 28.87 -10.12 -23.06
CA VAL A 370 30.07 -10.88 -22.79
C VAL A 370 30.25 -11.94 -23.88
N ALA A 371 31.29 -11.77 -24.71
CA ALA A 371 31.68 -12.81 -25.65
C ALA A 371 32.60 -13.83 -24.97
N VAL A 372 32.36 -15.11 -25.24
CA VAL A 372 33.19 -16.22 -24.77
C VAL A 372 33.88 -16.86 -25.97
N CYS A 373 35.20 -17.01 -25.88
CA CYS A 373 36.00 -17.71 -26.87
C CYS A 373 36.67 -18.92 -26.24
N ALA A 374 36.48 -20.11 -26.80
CA ALA A 374 37.07 -21.32 -26.25
C ALA A 374 37.48 -22.37 -27.30
N ASP A 375 38.54 -23.10 -26.98
CA ASP A 375 39.01 -24.28 -27.71
C ASP A 375 38.51 -25.53 -26.97
N VAL A 376 37.65 -26.32 -27.61
CA VAL A 376 36.96 -27.45 -26.99
C VAL A 376 37.33 -28.75 -27.70
N GLU A 377 37.89 -29.71 -26.96
CA GLU A 377 38.15 -31.06 -27.46
C GLU A 377 36.91 -31.93 -27.22
N VAL A 378 36.43 -32.59 -28.27
CA VAL A 378 35.20 -33.41 -28.21
C VAL A 378 35.48 -34.83 -28.69
N ARG A 379 34.65 -35.79 -28.25
CA ARG A 379 34.77 -37.18 -28.72
C ARG A 379 34.60 -37.26 -30.24
N PRO A 380 35.26 -38.21 -30.92
CA PRO A 380 35.15 -38.34 -32.38
C PRO A 380 33.71 -38.51 -32.89
N ASP A 381 32.86 -39.18 -32.10
CA ASP A 381 31.46 -39.46 -32.37
C ASP A 381 30.48 -38.40 -31.86
N ALA A 382 30.96 -37.35 -31.17
CA ALA A 382 30.10 -36.29 -30.66
C ALA A 382 29.50 -35.45 -31.78
N ASP A 383 28.23 -35.07 -31.62
CA ASP A 383 27.54 -34.11 -32.48
C ASP A 383 27.98 -32.70 -32.09
N ILE A 384 28.66 -31.99 -33.00
CA ILE A 384 29.29 -30.70 -32.70
C ILE A 384 28.23 -29.61 -32.53
N GLU A 385 27.19 -29.64 -33.37
CA GLU A 385 26.08 -28.70 -33.36
C GLU A 385 25.30 -28.81 -32.04
N ARG A 386 25.01 -30.03 -31.59
CA ARG A 386 24.37 -30.25 -30.28
C ARG A 386 25.27 -29.83 -29.12
N VAL A 387 26.56 -30.15 -29.16
CA VAL A 387 27.52 -29.71 -28.12
C VAL A 387 27.58 -28.19 -28.07
N GLN A 388 27.65 -27.50 -29.22
CA GLN A 388 27.64 -26.04 -29.29
C GLN A 388 26.37 -25.44 -28.68
N ALA A 389 25.20 -26.00 -28.98
CA ALA A 389 23.93 -25.57 -28.41
C ALA A 389 23.91 -25.75 -26.88
N CYS A 390 24.39 -26.89 -26.37
CA CYS A 390 24.53 -27.12 -24.93
C CYS A 390 25.53 -26.16 -24.27
N ILE A 391 26.64 -25.82 -24.95
CA ILE A 391 27.61 -24.82 -24.46
C ILE A 391 26.92 -23.46 -24.29
N TRP A 392 26.23 -22.98 -25.33
CA TRP A 392 25.51 -21.71 -25.27
C TRP A 392 24.47 -21.72 -24.16
N PHE A 393 23.63 -22.76 -24.10
CA PHE A 393 22.61 -22.90 -23.06
C PHE A 393 23.21 -22.90 -21.65
N SER A 394 24.26 -23.68 -21.38
CA SER A 394 24.91 -23.73 -20.07
C SER A 394 25.57 -22.40 -19.67
N LEU A 395 26.12 -21.65 -20.63
CA LEU A 395 26.69 -20.33 -20.38
C LEU A 395 25.60 -19.28 -20.13
N GLU A 396 24.49 -19.32 -20.87
CA GLU A 396 23.32 -18.49 -20.60
C GLU A 396 22.77 -18.73 -19.20
N GLN A 397 22.55 -19.99 -18.82
CA GLN A 397 22.09 -20.37 -17.48
C GLN A 397 23.08 -19.99 -16.37
N TYR A 398 24.39 -19.93 -16.66
CA TYR A 398 25.38 -19.44 -15.69
C TYR A 398 25.37 -17.92 -15.55
N MET A 399 25.20 -17.19 -16.65
CA MET A 399 25.21 -15.73 -16.66
C MET A 399 23.90 -15.16 -16.11
N THR A 400 22.77 -15.68 -16.58
CA THR A 400 21.42 -15.30 -16.15
C THR A 400 20.58 -16.56 -15.86
N PRO A 401 20.66 -17.10 -14.63
CA PRO A 401 19.83 -18.23 -14.21
C PRO A 401 18.35 -17.83 -14.17
N PRO A 402 17.42 -18.61 -14.78
CA PRO A 402 15.99 -18.32 -14.73
C PRO A 402 15.39 -18.64 -13.36
N VAL A 403 14.32 -17.93 -13.00
CA VAL A 403 13.55 -18.18 -11.77
C VAL A 403 12.31 -19.03 -12.12
N PRO A 404 12.26 -20.33 -11.75
CA PRO A 404 11.16 -21.20 -12.14
C PRO A 404 9.94 -21.07 -11.22
N PHE A 405 8.74 -21.09 -11.81
CA PHE A 405 7.49 -21.25 -11.07
C PHE A 405 7.20 -22.72 -10.78
N ARG A 406 6.77 -23.01 -9.54
CA ARG A 406 6.30 -24.33 -9.11
C ARG A 406 4.82 -24.32 -8.75
N THR A 407 4.18 -25.47 -8.89
CA THR A 407 2.75 -25.63 -8.53
C THR A 407 2.59 -26.04 -7.07
N LEU A 408 1.44 -25.74 -6.47
CA LEU A 408 1.09 -26.19 -5.11
C LEU A 408 1.26 -27.71 -4.95
N GLN A 409 0.80 -28.48 -5.95
CA GLN A 409 0.87 -29.94 -5.95
C GLN A 409 2.31 -30.46 -5.94
N GLU A 410 3.22 -29.79 -6.65
CA GLU A 410 4.65 -30.16 -6.69
C GLU A 410 5.29 -29.97 -5.31
N LEU A 411 5.02 -28.85 -4.65
CA LEU A 411 5.54 -28.55 -3.30
C LEU A 411 4.95 -29.49 -2.24
N GLN A 412 3.65 -29.77 -2.31
CA GLN A 412 3.01 -30.77 -1.45
C GLN A 412 3.56 -32.18 -1.68
N GLY A 413 3.81 -32.56 -2.94
CA GLY A 413 4.40 -33.85 -3.30
C GLY A 413 5.84 -34.02 -2.78
N ARG A 414 6.56 -32.90 -2.57
CA ARG A 414 7.88 -32.85 -1.92
C ARG A 414 7.82 -32.82 -0.39
N GLY A 415 6.64 -32.63 0.20
CA GLY A 415 6.44 -32.57 1.65
C GLY A 415 6.87 -31.24 2.30
N VAL A 416 6.88 -30.14 1.54
CA VAL A 416 7.09 -28.79 2.09
C VAL A 416 5.88 -28.43 2.99
N ALA A 417 6.14 -27.81 4.14
CA ALA A 417 5.08 -27.44 5.08
C ALA A 417 4.19 -26.33 4.49
N VAL A 418 2.92 -26.28 4.89
CA VAL A 418 1.96 -25.32 4.31
C VAL A 418 2.37 -23.89 4.66
N GLU A 419 2.80 -23.67 5.90
CA GLU A 419 3.33 -22.39 6.37
C GLU A 419 4.52 -21.90 5.54
N ASP A 420 5.41 -22.80 5.09
CA ASP A 420 6.57 -22.44 4.26
C ASP A 420 6.18 -22.18 2.79
N ILE A 421 5.11 -22.84 2.30
CA ILE A 421 4.61 -22.64 0.93
C ILE A 421 3.96 -21.25 0.79
N PHE A 422 3.22 -20.82 1.79
CA PHE A 422 2.49 -19.55 1.79
C PHE A 422 3.24 -18.42 2.52
N ASP A 423 4.54 -18.60 2.81
CA ASP A 423 5.39 -17.55 3.36
C ASP A 423 5.73 -16.51 2.29
N GLY A 424 5.44 -15.24 2.59
CA GLY A 424 5.56 -14.12 1.67
C GLY A 424 4.25 -13.77 0.93
N PRO A 425 4.32 -13.13 -0.24
CA PRO A 425 3.16 -12.56 -0.92
C PRO A 425 2.33 -13.59 -1.70
N ALA A 426 1.03 -13.30 -1.84
CA ALA A 426 0.11 -14.16 -2.58
C ALA A 426 0.30 -14.05 -4.11
N LEU A 427 1.16 -14.91 -4.68
CA LEU A 427 1.47 -14.95 -6.12
C LEU A 427 0.36 -15.58 -6.98
N ALA A 428 0.11 -15.03 -8.17
CA ALA A 428 -0.93 -15.48 -9.10
C ALA A 428 -0.48 -16.65 -9.98
N ASN A 429 0.82 -16.81 -10.26
CA ASN A 429 1.32 -17.75 -11.26
C ASN A 429 2.02 -19.00 -10.71
N GLY A 430 1.96 -19.23 -9.39
CA GLY A 430 2.56 -20.37 -8.70
C GLY A 430 3.38 -19.93 -7.49
N PHE A 431 4.43 -20.67 -7.17
CA PHE A 431 5.31 -20.42 -6.02
C PHE A 431 6.78 -20.37 -6.45
N ILE A 432 7.56 -19.51 -5.80
CA ILE A 432 8.99 -19.30 -6.05
C ILE A 432 9.75 -19.57 -4.74
N GLU A 433 10.79 -20.40 -4.78
CA GLU A 433 11.61 -20.72 -3.60
C GLU A 433 12.79 -19.75 -3.45
N ASP A 434 13.21 -19.49 -2.21
CA ASP A 434 14.35 -18.61 -1.91
C ASP A 434 15.66 -19.04 -2.59
N ALA A 435 15.85 -20.35 -2.74
CA ALA A 435 17.05 -20.91 -3.37
C ALA A 435 17.17 -20.47 -4.85
N ASP A 436 16.06 -20.31 -5.56
CA ASP A 436 16.08 -19.88 -6.96
C ASP A 436 16.39 -18.39 -7.06
N LEU A 437 15.80 -17.57 -6.19
CA LEU A 437 16.09 -16.14 -6.10
C LEU A 437 17.57 -15.89 -5.77
N ALA A 438 18.14 -16.65 -4.82
CA ALA A 438 19.54 -16.55 -4.46
C ALA A 438 20.48 -16.97 -5.61
N ALA A 439 20.07 -17.95 -6.42
CA ALA A 439 20.84 -18.36 -7.60
C ALA A 439 20.84 -17.27 -8.69
N ALA A 440 19.72 -16.57 -8.85
CA ALA A 440 19.50 -15.50 -9.83
C ALA A 440 19.91 -14.10 -9.33
N GLU A 441 20.86 -13.98 -8.39
CA GLU A 441 21.39 -12.65 -8.00
C GLU A 441 22.31 -12.05 -9.09
N LEU A 442 22.35 -10.72 -9.18
CA LEU A 442 23.25 -10.00 -10.08
C LEU A 442 24.72 -10.35 -9.81
N LYS A 443 25.39 -10.90 -10.82
CA LYS A 443 26.78 -11.34 -10.71
C LYS A 443 27.74 -10.18 -10.89
N ALA A 444 28.42 -9.78 -9.82
CA ALA A 444 29.47 -8.77 -9.88
C ALA A 444 30.74 -9.24 -10.64
N MET A 445 31.01 -10.56 -10.66
CA MET A 445 32.15 -11.13 -11.38
C MET A 445 31.83 -12.48 -12.02
N LEU A 446 32.28 -12.68 -13.25
CA LEU A 446 32.26 -13.97 -13.96
C LEU A 446 33.58 -14.71 -13.79
N ARG A 447 33.51 -16.03 -13.57
CA ARG A 447 34.68 -16.90 -13.33
C ARG A 447 34.82 -17.93 -14.43
N ALA A 448 35.98 -17.92 -15.09
CA ALA A 448 36.30 -18.92 -16.11
C ALA A 448 36.32 -20.35 -15.56
N SER A 449 36.72 -20.55 -14.30
CA SER A 449 36.74 -21.87 -13.66
C SER A 449 35.37 -22.53 -13.60
N ASP A 450 34.34 -21.75 -13.28
CA ASP A 450 32.97 -22.24 -13.13
C ASP A 450 32.40 -22.58 -14.51
N MET A 451 32.64 -21.71 -15.50
CA MET A 451 32.30 -21.98 -16.90
C MET A 451 32.97 -23.26 -17.39
N ILE A 452 34.29 -23.42 -17.20
CA ILE A 452 35.02 -24.62 -17.61
C ILE A 452 34.40 -25.87 -16.98
N HIS A 453 34.07 -25.83 -15.68
CA HIS A 453 33.41 -26.96 -15.02
C HIS A 453 32.07 -27.31 -15.69
N LEU A 454 31.21 -26.31 -15.94
CA LEU A 454 29.93 -26.51 -16.61
C LEU A 454 30.08 -27.06 -18.03
N LEU A 455 31.08 -26.59 -18.78
CA LEU A 455 31.33 -27.07 -20.14
C LEU A 455 31.86 -28.51 -20.15
N MET A 456 32.66 -28.90 -19.14
CA MET A 456 33.20 -30.25 -19.00
C MET A 456 32.13 -31.29 -18.65
N ASP A 457 31.00 -30.87 -18.06
CA ASP A 457 29.87 -31.75 -17.72
C ASP A 457 28.98 -32.07 -18.95
N ILE A 458 29.17 -31.38 -20.08
CA ILE A 458 28.41 -31.61 -21.32
C ILE A 458 28.85 -32.94 -21.96
N ASP A 459 27.89 -33.83 -22.24
CA ASP A 459 28.19 -35.10 -22.89
C ASP A 459 28.83 -34.88 -24.28
N GLY A 460 30.00 -35.48 -24.47
CA GLY A 460 30.80 -35.34 -25.68
C GLY A 460 32.00 -34.40 -25.54
N VAL A 461 32.06 -33.54 -24.52
CA VAL A 461 33.23 -32.71 -24.22
C VAL A 461 34.28 -33.55 -23.46
N VAL A 462 35.54 -33.47 -23.91
CA VAL A 462 36.69 -34.18 -23.34
C VAL A 462 37.62 -33.22 -22.59
N ALA A 463 37.84 -32.03 -23.14
CA ALA A 463 38.66 -30.99 -22.53
C ALA A 463 38.26 -29.59 -23.02
N VAL A 464 38.47 -28.58 -22.18
CA VAL A 464 38.45 -27.16 -22.56
C VAL A 464 39.87 -26.62 -22.42
N ASN A 465 40.54 -26.37 -23.54
CA ASN A 465 41.97 -26.06 -23.57
C ASN A 465 42.27 -24.58 -23.26
N GLN A 466 41.46 -23.68 -23.79
CA GLN A 466 41.53 -22.24 -23.54
C GLN A 466 40.11 -21.70 -23.42
N LEU A 467 39.89 -20.78 -22.49
CA LEU A 467 38.66 -19.99 -22.39
C LEU A 467 39.04 -18.54 -22.11
N ARG A 468 38.47 -17.62 -22.87
CA ARG A 468 38.61 -16.17 -22.68
C ARG A 468 37.25 -15.50 -22.70
N MET A 469 37.09 -14.48 -21.89
CA MET A 469 35.89 -13.64 -21.82
C MET A 469 36.26 -12.21 -22.21
N THR A 470 35.42 -11.58 -23.03
CA THR A 470 35.57 -10.17 -23.44
C THR A 470 34.24 -9.46 -23.21
N LYS A 471 34.29 -8.34 -22.49
CA LYS A 471 33.12 -7.50 -22.19
C LYS A 471 32.96 -6.40 -23.23
N TYR A 472 31.71 -6.10 -23.58
CA TYR A 472 31.32 -5.03 -24.49
C TYR A 472 30.37 -4.04 -23.81
N ASP A 473 30.44 -2.78 -24.21
CA ASP A 473 29.54 -1.72 -23.73
C ASP A 473 28.26 -1.62 -24.58
N ASP A 474 27.40 -0.65 -24.23
CA ASP A 474 26.15 -0.32 -24.93
C ASP A 474 26.34 0.03 -26.42
N GLU A 475 27.53 0.45 -26.84
CA GLU A 475 27.88 0.77 -28.23
C GLU A 475 28.48 -0.46 -28.96
N GLY A 476 28.61 -1.59 -28.27
CA GLY A 476 29.24 -2.80 -28.79
C GLY A 476 30.77 -2.68 -28.91
N GLN A 477 31.39 -1.73 -28.21
CA GLN A 477 32.84 -1.57 -28.14
C GLN A 477 33.43 -2.40 -27.00
N ILE A 478 34.70 -2.80 -27.13
CA ILE A 478 35.38 -3.60 -26.12
C ILE A 478 35.71 -2.72 -24.90
N VAL A 479 35.33 -3.18 -23.71
CA VAL A 479 35.65 -2.51 -22.45
C VAL A 479 36.99 -3.02 -21.91
N ALA A 480 38.00 -2.15 -21.90
CA ALA A 480 39.27 -2.42 -21.25
C ALA A 480 39.22 -2.10 -19.74
N GLY A 481 40.09 -2.72 -18.93
CA GLY A 481 40.17 -2.42 -17.50
C GLY A 481 39.13 -3.10 -16.62
N ALA A 482 38.51 -4.19 -17.09
CA ALA A 482 37.59 -5.02 -16.30
C ALA A 482 38.07 -6.49 -16.13
N ALA A 483 39.20 -6.83 -16.76
CA ALA A 483 39.70 -8.21 -16.86
C ALA A 483 40.85 -8.49 -15.89
N ASP A 484 40.81 -9.66 -15.24
CA ASP A 484 41.87 -10.26 -14.41
C ASP A 484 42.57 -9.26 -13.46
N PRO A 485 41.86 -8.73 -12.44
CA PRO A 485 42.43 -7.76 -11.53
C PRO A 485 43.59 -8.33 -10.71
N ALA A 486 44.57 -7.47 -10.42
CA ALA A 486 45.52 -7.72 -9.35
C ALA A 486 44.90 -7.32 -8.00
N TRP A 487 45.27 -8.00 -6.91
CA TRP A 487 44.75 -7.70 -5.58
C TRP A 487 45.78 -6.91 -4.78
N ILE A 488 45.43 -5.69 -4.36
CA ILE A 488 46.27 -4.83 -3.51
C ILE A 488 45.40 -4.35 -2.34
N ASN A 489 45.80 -4.69 -1.10
CA ASN A 489 45.03 -4.38 0.12
C ASN A 489 43.56 -4.81 0.04
N ASP A 490 43.31 -6.01 -0.46
CA ASP A 490 41.98 -6.60 -0.67
C ASP A 490 41.06 -5.81 -1.63
N GLN A 491 41.63 -4.88 -2.40
CA GLN A 491 40.93 -4.15 -3.46
C GLN A 491 41.41 -4.61 -4.84
N PRO A 492 40.49 -4.83 -5.80
CA PRO A 492 40.86 -5.19 -7.16
C PRO A 492 41.42 -3.97 -7.89
N VAL A 493 42.62 -4.11 -8.45
CA VAL A 493 43.30 -3.12 -9.28
C VAL A 493 43.36 -3.65 -10.70
N TYR A 494 42.69 -2.95 -11.61
CA TYR A 494 42.57 -3.35 -13.00
C TYR A 494 43.61 -2.67 -13.89
N ASP A 495 44.11 -3.41 -14.89
CA ASP A 495 44.97 -2.86 -15.93
C ASP A 495 44.11 -2.21 -17.02
N PRO A 496 44.15 -0.88 -17.21
CA PRO A 496 43.31 -0.17 -18.17
C PRO A 496 43.60 -0.55 -19.63
N SER A 497 44.69 -1.27 -19.92
CA SER A 497 45.01 -1.74 -21.27
C SER A 497 44.50 -3.16 -21.57
N ARG A 498 44.02 -3.89 -20.56
CA ARG A 498 43.62 -5.29 -20.69
C ARG A 498 42.15 -5.42 -21.10
N THR A 499 41.92 -6.11 -22.21
CA THR A 499 40.59 -6.22 -22.87
C THR A 499 39.90 -7.57 -22.71
N SER A 500 40.65 -8.65 -22.46
CA SER A 500 40.10 -9.99 -22.29
C SER A 500 40.57 -10.65 -21.00
N ALA A 501 39.64 -11.29 -20.30
CA ALA A 501 39.87 -12.04 -19.09
C ALA A 501 40.15 -13.52 -19.39
N ALA A 502 41.15 -14.08 -18.72
CA ALA A 502 41.43 -15.51 -18.71
C ALA A 502 40.85 -16.21 -17.47
N TRP A 503 40.56 -15.45 -16.40
CA TRP A 503 40.12 -16.00 -15.11
C TRP A 503 38.90 -15.28 -14.57
N LEU A 504 38.97 -13.95 -14.44
CA LEU A 504 37.95 -13.14 -13.78
C LEU A 504 37.58 -11.94 -14.64
N LEU A 505 36.28 -11.74 -14.86
CA LEU A 505 35.74 -10.58 -15.56
C LEU A 505 34.75 -9.85 -14.66
N ALA A 506 34.98 -8.56 -14.43
CA ALA A 506 34.09 -7.72 -13.61
C ALA A 506 32.93 -7.15 -14.44
N ILE A 507 31.72 -7.23 -13.87
CA ILE A 507 30.49 -6.66 -14.41
C ILE A 507 30.21 -5.34 -13.70
N SER A 508 29.71 -4.36 -14.43
CA SER A 508 29.41 -3.04 -13.84
C SER A 508 28.27 -3.16 -12.82
N PRO A 509 28.25 -2.34 -11.74
CA PRO A 509 27.11 -2.31 -10.84
C PRO A 509 25.80 -2.04 -11.59
N ARG A 510 24.69 -2.64 -11.13
CA ARG A 510 23.36 -2.55 -11.75
C ARG A 510 23.26 -3.13 -13.17
N HIS A 511 24.26 -3.90 -13.60
CA HIS A 511 24.23 -4.58 -14.89
C HIS A 511 24.20 -6.10 -14.73
N GLN A 512 23.59 -6.76 -15.70
CA GLN A 512 23.63 -8.20 -15.87
C GLN A 512 24.46 -8.58 -17.11
N PRO A 513 25.24 -9.66 -17.04
CA PRO A 513 25.96 -10.18 -18.20
C PRO A 513 25.00 -10.93 -19.15
N ARG A 514 25.06 -10.62 -20.44
CA ARG A 514 24.39 -11.40 -21.50
C ARG A 514 25.43 -12.07 -22.38
N LEU A 515 25.16 -13.30 -22.81
CA LEU A 515 26.06 -14.01 -23.72
C LEU A 515 25.99 -13.38 -25.12
N TYR A 516 27.08 -12.77 -25.57
CA TYR A 516 27.15 -12.19 -26.90
C TYR A 516 27.44 -13.27 -27.94
N LEU A 517 26.38 -13.96 -28.40
CA LEU A 517 26.47 -15.10 -29.32
C LEU A 517 27.25 -14.76 -30.60
N ASN A 518 26.95 -13.62 -31.24
CA ASN A 518 27.51 -13.24 -32.54
C ASN A 518 29.03 -12.95 -32.49
N GLN A 519 29.55 -12.53 -31.33
CA GLN A 519 30.97 -12.29 -31.10
C GLN A 519 31.69 -13.45 -30.38
N SER A 520 30.95 -14.42 -29.85
CA SER A 520 31.53 -15.62 -29.26
C SER A 520 32.09 -16.55 -30.34
N ARG A 521 33.21 -17.22 -30.04
CA ARG A 521 33.91 -18.10 -31.01
C ARG A 521 34.36 -19.39 -30.34
N PHE A 522 33.82 -20.50 -30.79
CA PHE A 522 34.17 -21.83 -30.30
C PHE A 522 34.80 -22.64 -31.42
N LEU A 523 35.96 -23.22 -31.15
CA LEU A 523 36.68 -24.08 -32.08
C LEU A 523 36.73 -25.49 -31.51
N PHE A 524 36.17 -26.45 -32.26
CA PHE A 524 36.08 -27.83 -31.82
C PHE A 524 37.21 -28.67 -32.39
N TYR A 525 37.83 -29.51 -31.57
CA TYR A 525 38.87 -30.44 -32.00
C TYR A 525 38.39 -31.88 -31.87
N LYS A 526 38.51 -32.65 -32.96
CA LYS A 526 38.34 -34.12 -32.96
C LYS A 526 39.66 -34.74 -33.38
N ASP A 527 40.27 -35.52 -32.48
CA ASP A 527 41.60 -36.13 -32.68
C ASP A 527 42.67 -35.11 -33.15
N GLY A 528 42.60 -33.87 -32.64
CA GLY A 528 43.51 -32.77 -32.99
C GLY A 528 43.22 -32.03 -34.31
N LEU A 529 42.14 -32.36 -35.02
CA LEU A 529 41.68 -31.63 -36.21
C LEU A 529 40.60 -30.60 -35.85
N PRO A 530 40.69 -29.35 -36.32
CA PRO A 530 39.71 -28.30 -36.03
C PRO A 530 38.45 -28.42 -36.90
N PHE A 531 37.29 -28.21 -36.29
CA PHE A 531 35.97 -28.17 -36.92
C PHE A 531 35.19 -26.95 -36.42
N LEU A 532 34.36 -26.39 -37.30
CA LEU A 532 33.42 -25.32 -36.97
C LEU A 532 31.99 -25.89 -36.98
N PRO A 533 31.15 -25.50 -36.01
CA PRO A 533 29.75 -25.91 -35.98
C PRO A 533 28.98 -25.24 -37.12
N ARG A 534 27.91 -25.91 -37.58
CA ARG A 534 26.85 -25.23 -38.32
C ARG A 534 25.98 -24.42 -37.38
N VAL A 535 26.07 -23.10 -37.47
CA VAL A 535 25.40 -22.15 -36.55
C VAL A 535 23.89 -22.24 -36.65
N ASP A 536 23.32 -22.42 -37.85
CA ASP A 536 21.88 -22.55 -38.07
C ASP A 536 21.27 -23.74 -37.28
N GLU A 537 21.88 -24.92 -37.43
CA GLU A 537 21.44 -26.15 -36.75
C GLU A 537 21.66 -26.09 -35.22
N ALA A 538 22.77 -25.48 -34.79
CA ALA A 538 23.04 -25.26 -33.36
C ALA A 538 22.03 -24.28 -32.74
N THR A 539 21.62 -23.21 -33.43
CA THR A 539 20.62 -22.25 -32.95
C THR A 539 19.23 -22.90 -32.84
N ASP A 540 18.82 -23.72 -33.81
CA ASP A 540 17.56 -24.48 -33.73
C ASP A 540 17.54 -25.41 -32.51
N THR A 541 18.67 -26.08 -32.25
CA THR A 541 18.82 -26.95 -31.06
C THR A 541 18.82 -26.13 -29.76
N LEU A 542 19.44 -24.95 -29.73
CA LEU A 542 19.42 -24.05 -28.58
C LEU A 542 17.99 -23.61 -28.26
N ASN A 543 17.19 -23.25 -29.26
CA ASN A 543 15.79 -22.89 -29.08
C ASN A 543 14.96 -24.05 -28.51
N GLN A 544 15.23 -25.28 -28.93
CA GLN A 544 14.61 -26.46 -28.33
C GLN A 544 14.98 -26.60 -26.84
N LEU A 545 16.27 -26.48 -26.49
CA LEU A 545 16.74 -26.59 -25.10
C LEU A 545 16.12 -25.51 -24.21
N ARG A 546 15.98 -24.28 -24.71
CA ARG A 546 15.30 -23.19 -24.01
C ARG A 546 13.83 -23.55 -23.74
N GLY A 547 13.10 -24.03 -24.76
CA GLY A 547 11.70 -24.44 -24.60
C GLY A 547 11.50 -25.63 -23.65
N ASP A 548 12.43 -26.59 -23.62
CA ASP A 548 12.38 -27.74 -22.71
C ASP A 548 12.65 -27.33 -21.24
N ALA A 549 13.46 -26.28 -21.02
CA ALA A 549 13.78 -25.75 -19.71
C ALA A 549 12.77 -24.71 -19.20
N GLU A 550 11.97 -24.16 -20.10
CA GLU A 550 11.01 -23.10 -19.80
C GLU A 550 9.96 -23.59 -18.78
N ARG A 551 9.83 -22.82 -17.70
CA ARG A 551 8.81 -23.02 -16.66
C ARG A 551 7.93 -21.78 -16.61
N PRO A 552 6.97 -21.65 -17.54
CA PRO A 552 6.24 -20.40 -17.72
C PRO A 552 5.28 -20.16 -16.54
N LYS A 553 4.94 -18.89 -16.37
CA LYS A 553 3.88 -18.41 -15.48
C LYS A 553 2.58 -19.15 -15.79
N ASN A 554 1.93 -19.71 -14.78
CA ASN A 554 0.69 -20.47 -14.94
C ASN A 554 -0.46 -19.92 -14.07
N PRO A 555 -1.15 -18.85 -14.53
CA PRO A 555 -2.21 -18.21 -13.74
C PRO A 555 -3.44 -19.11 -13.52
N GLY A 556 -3.57 -20.20 -14.29
CA GLY A 556 -4.68 -21.15 -14.17
C GLY A 556 -4.45 -22.29 -13.18
N ALA A 557 -3.26 -22.38 -12.57
CA ALA A 557 -2.94 -23.42 -11.59
C ALA A 557 -3.69 -23.17 -10.26
N PRO A 558 -4.13 -24.24 -9.55
CA PRO A 558 -4.63 -24.09 -8.18
C PRO A 558 -3.52 -23.60 -7.24
N ASN A 559 -3.71 -22.41 -6.67
CA ASN A 559 -2.74 -21.76 -5.78
C ASN A 559 -3.25 -21.63 -4.34
N ASP A 560 -4.26 -22.42 -3.95
CA ASP A 560 -4.80 -22.46 -2.60
C ASP A 560 -5.30 -23.87 -2.24
N LEU A 561 -5.43 -24.13 -0.95
CA LEU A 561 -5.98 -25.38 -0.42
C LEU A 561 -7.53 -25.33 -0.46
N PRO A 562 -8.20 -26.36 -1.01
CA PRO A 562 -9.64 -26.37 -1.05
C PRO A 562 -10.23 -26.49 0.36
N VAL A 563 -11.26 -25.69 0.65
CA VAL A 563 -12.05 -25.80 1.88
C VAL A 563 -13.00 -27.00 1.76
N PRO A 564 -13.02 -27.95 2.73
CA PRO A 564 -13.94 -29.08 2.70
C PRO A 564 -15.41 -28.62 2.75
N ALA A 565 -16.20 -29.00 1.75
CA ALA A 565 -17.62 -28.70 1.70
C ALA A 565 -18.45 -29.89 2.24
N GLY A 566 -19.36 -29.61 3.18
CA GLY A 566 -20.27 -30.60 3.74
C GLY A 566 -21.63 -30.66 3.04
N VAL A 567 -22.43 -31.63 3.46
CA VAL A 567 -23.82 -31.83 3.06
C VAL A 567 -24.75 -31.52 4.23
N TYR A 568 -25.66 -30.58 4.04
CA TYR A 568 -26.65 -30.24 5.07
C TYR A 568 -27.55 -31.45 5.40
N ARG A 569 -27.55 -31.86 6.68
CA ARG A 569 -28.40 -32.93 7.22
C ARG A 569 -29.28 -32.33 8.30
N GLN A 570 -30.60 -32.20 8.09
CA GLN A 570 -31.56 -31.54 9.00
C GLN A 570 -31.47 -32.06 10.46
N PRO A 571 -30.68 -31.44 11.38
CA PRO A 571 -30.37 -32.04 12.67
C PRO A 571 -31.52 -31.87 13.67
N GLU A 572 -32.39 -30.88 13.42
CA GLU A 572 -33.52 -30.51 14.26
C GLU A 572 -34.77 -31.39 14.08
N ASP A 573 -34.82 -32.25 13.07
CA ASP A 573 -35.99 -33.11 12.86
C ASP A 573 -36.19 -34.06 14.06
N TYR A 574 -37.42 -34.17 14.55
CA TYR A 574 -37.69 -34.79 15.84
C TYR A 574 -38.88 -35.73 15.82
N PHE A 575 -38.64 -36.95 16.29
CA PHE A 575 -39.69 -37.94 16.50
C PHE A 575 -40.00 -38.07 18.00
N PRO A 576 -41.22 -37.72 18.47
CA PRO A 576 -41.55 -37.74 19.89
C PRO A 576 -41.37 -39.11 20.56
N VAL A 577 -40.75 -39.12 21.74
CA VAL A 577 -40.53 -40.33 22.52
C VAL A 577 -41.86 -40.99 22.90
N GLN A 578 -42.90 -40.19 23.14
CA GLN A 578 -44.28 -40.64 23.37
C GLN A 578 -44.82 -41.59 22.29
N TYR A 579 -44.33 -41.49 21.05
CA TYR A 579 -44.79 -42.31 19.93
C TYR A 579 -44.08 -43.67 19.87
N SER A 580 -42.98 -43.83 20.59
CA SER A 580 -42.24 -45.10 20.73
C SER A 580 -42.85 -46.03 21.79
N PHE A 581 -43.84 -45.56 22.56
CA PHE A 581 -44.50 -46.38 23.58
C PHE A 581 -45.52 -47.38 22.99
N PRO A 582 -45.74 -48.52 23.66
CA PRO A 582 -46.78 -49.46 23.27
C PRO A 582 -48.18 -48.84 23.21
N LEU A 583 -48.99 -49.25 22.24
CA LEU A 583 -50.37 -48.76 22.02
C LEU A 583 -51.27 -48.79 23.27
N THR A 584 -51.00 -49.68 24.22
CA THR A 584 -51.74 -49.80 25.48
C THR A 584 -51.67 -48.54 26.36
N TYR A 585 -50.59 -47.75 26.22
CA TYR A 585 -50.41 -46.49 26.95
C TYR A 585 -51.34 -45.39 26.41
N GLY A 586 -51.71 -45.46 25.13
CA GLY A 586 -52.67 -44.55 24.50
C GLY A 586 -52.17 -43.12 24.29
N ILE A 587 -50.84 -42.94 24.26
CA ILE A 587 -50.16 -41.64 24.13
C ILE A 587 -49.56 -41.39 22.74
N GLY A 588 -49.47 -42.45 21.92
CA GLY A 588 -49.02 -42.40 20.52
C GLY A 588 -50.02 -41.72 19.57
N PRO A 589 -49.71 -41.65 18.26
CA PRO A 589 -50.51 -40.93 17.26
C PRO A 589 -51.94 -41.48 17.11
N ASP A 590 -52.11 -42.81 17.28
CA ASP A 590 -53.42 -43.49 17.24
C ASP A 590 -54.30 -43.13 18.44
N GLY A 591 -53.69 -42.72 19.56
CA GLY A 591 -54.37 -42.33 20.79
C GLY A 591 -55.24 -43.43 21.41
N LEU A 592 -56.20 -43.01 22.23
CA LEU A 592 -57.21 -43.90 22.82
C LEU A 592 -58.47 -43.97 21.94
N PRO A 593 -59.17 -45.12 21.91
CA PRO A 593 -60.42 -45.22 21.17
C PRO A 593 -61.45 -44.20 21.67
N PRO A 594 -62.33 -43.66 20.80
CA PRO A 594 -63.29 -42.60 21.18
C PRO A 594 -64.16 -42.94 22.40
N ARG A 595 -64.45 -44.24 22.60
CA ARG A 595 -65.24 -44.81 23.69
C ARG A 595 -64.51 -44.94 25.04
N ALA A 596 -63.22 -44.60 25.12
CA ALA A 596 -62.46 -44.67 26.37
C ALA A 596 -63.07 -43.75 27.44
N LEU A 597 -63.04 -44.22 28.70
CA LEU A 597 -63.58 -43.47 29.85
C LEU A 597 -62.85 -42.12 30.01
N PRO A 598 -63.53 -41.04 30.45
CA PRO A 598 -62.90 -39.74 30.68
C PRO A 598 -61.68 -39.81 31.60
N ALA A 599 -61.74 -40.62 32.66
CA ALA A 599 -60.61 -40.85 33.57
C ALA A 599 -59.38 -41.45 32.85
N ARG A 600 -59.58 -42.39 31.91
CA ARG A 600 -58.47 -42.98 31.14
C ARG A 600 -57.85 -41.98 30.17
N LYS A 601 -58.67 -41.13 29.55
CA LYS A 601 -58.20 -40.02 28.70
C LYS A 601 -57.38 -39.00 29.52
N ALA A 602 -57.84 -38.65 30.73
CA ALA A 602 -57.11 -37.78 31.64
C ALA A 602 -55.77 -38.39 32.09
N GLN A 603 -55.72 -39.69 32.40
CA GLN A 603 -54.47 -40.38 32.75
C GLN A 603 -53.46 -40.39 31.60
N ALA A 604 -53.91 -40.64 30.36
CA ALA A 604 -53.05 -40.58 29.19
C ALA A 604 -52.49 -39.16 29.01
N ARG A 605 -53.33 -38.13 29.11
CA ARG A 605 -52.90 -36.72 29.07
C ARG A 605 -51.90 -36.36 30.17
N ASN A 606 -52.10 -36.82 31.40
CA ASN A 606 -51.14 -36.62 32.50
C ASN A 606 -49.77 -37.23 32.18
N LEU A 607 -49.74 -38.43 31.59
CA LEU A 607 -48.48 -39.06 31.18
C LEU A 607 -47.81 -38.29 30.04
N LYS A 608 -48.58 -37.82 29.05
CA LYS A 608 -48.06 -36.95 27.98
C LYS A 608 -47.44 -35.67 28.56
N ALA A 609 -48.12 -35.03 29.52
CA ALA A 609 -47.62 -33.84 30.21
C ALA A 609 -46.34 -34.12 31.01
N TYR A 610 -46.24 -35.29 31.66
CA TYR A 610 -45.02 -35.72 32.35
C TYR A 610 -43.84 -35.93 31.39
N LEU A 611 -44.10 -36.57 30.24
CA LEU A 611 -43.07 -36.84 29.24
C LEU A 611 -42.58 -35.58 28.52
N LEU A 612 -43.41 -34.55 28.42
CA LEU A 612 -43.10 -33.28 27.74
C LEU A 612 -41.80 -32.63 28.23
N VAL A 613 -41.46 -32.77 29.52
CA VAL A 613 -40.19 -32.25 30.07
C VAL A 613 -38.98 -32.92 29.41
N PHE A 614 -39.05 -34.24 29.18
CA PHE A 614 -37.98 -34.99 28.51
C PHE A 614 -37.96 -34.72 27.01
N GLU A 615 -39.14 -34.56 26.39
CA GLU A 615 -39.23 -34.15 24.98
C GLU A 615 -38.53 -32.81 24.75
N GLN A 616 -38.73 -31.83 25.64
CA GLN A 616 -38.07 -30.53 25.58
C GLN A 616 -36.55 -30.65 25.69
N LEU A 617 -36.03 -31.41 26.66
CA LEU A 617 -34.59 -31.60 26.81
C LEU A 617 -33.94 -32.24 25.57
N LEU A 618 -34.58 -33.25 24.98
CA LEU A 618 -34.09 -33.93 23.78
C LEU A 618 -34.20 -33.03 22.53
N GLY A 619 -35.33 -32.33 22.39
CA GLY A 619 -35.53 -31.36 21.32
C GLY A 619 -34.52 -30.22 21.38
N ASP A 620 -34.27 -29.67 22.56
CA ASP A 620 -33.30 -28.60 22.80
C ASP A 620 -31.86 -29.08 22.52
N ALA A 621 -31.52 -30.33 22.84
CA ALA A 621 -30.21 -30.89 22.50
C ALA A 621 -30.00 -30.97 20.97
N LEU A 622 -31.03 -31.37 20.21
CA LEU A 622 -30.98 -31.37 18.74
C LEU A 622 -30.99 -29.97 18.15
N ALA A 623 -31.74 -29.03 18.74
CA ALA A 623 -31.71 -27.62 18.35
C ALA A 623 -30.31 -27.03 18.59
N GLN A 624 -29.69 -27.34 19.73
CA GLN A 624 -28.32 -26.92 20.02
C GLN A 624 -27.33 -27.47 19.01
N LEU A 625 -27.47 -28.73 18.60
CA LEU A 625 -26.65 -29.34 17.56
C LEU A 625 -26.86 -28.64 16.20
N ALA A 626 -28.12 -28.38 15.82
CA ALA A 626 -28.44 -27.73 14.55
C ALA A 626 -27.92 -26.31 14.43
N HIS A 627 -27.82 -25.61 15.55
CA HIS A 627 -27.30 -24.24 15.61
C HIS A 627 -25.83 -24.18 16.06
N THR A 628 -25.07 -25.27 15.93
CA THR A 628 -23.63 -25.29 16.28
C THR A 628 -22.84 -24.27 15.46
N SER A 629 -23.17 -24.11 14.17
CA SER A 629 -22.56 -23.09 13.30
C SER A 629 -22.77 -21.67 13.83
N ASP A 630 -23.94 -21.37 14.39
CA ASP A 630 -24.30 -20.02 14.83
C ASP A 630 -23.46 -19.57 16.03
N LEU A 631 -22.98 -20.52 16.86
CA LEU A 631 -22.11 -20.24 18.00
C LEU A 631 -20.77 -19.62 17.58
N PHE A 632 -20.22 -20.06 16.45
CA PHE A 632 -18.95 -19.60 15.89
C PHE A 632 -19.12 -18.62 14.72
N SER A 633 -20.37 -18.34 14.34
CA SER A 633 -20.70 -17.43 13.25
C SER A 633 -20.21 -16.01 13.55
N LEU A 634 -19.79 -15.32 12.50
CA LEU A 634 -19.50 -13.89 12.45
C LEU A 634 -20.77 -13.08 12.15
N ASP A 635 -21.94 -13.69 12.05
CA ASP A 635 -23.20 -12.97 11.90
C ASP A 635 -23.57 -12.23 13.20
N ALA A 636 -23.82 -10.93 13.06
CA ALA A 636 -24.23 -10.06 14.16
C ALA A 636 -25.71 -10.25 14.53
N SER A 637 -26.51 -10.89 13.67
CA SER A 637 -27.93 -11.18 13.92
C SER A 637 -28.15 -12.29 14.97
N VAL A 638 -27.10 -13.08 15.27
CA VAL A 638 -27.12 -14.12 16.29
C VAL A 638 -27.36 -13.50 17.66
N SER A 639 -28.54 -13.78 18.23
CA SER A 639 -29.02 -13.18 19.48
C SER A 639 -29.11 -14.15 20.66
N ARG A 640 -28.70 -15.42 20.46
CA ARG A 640 -28.75 -16.49 21.47
C ARG A 640 -27.57 -17.44 21.34
N THR A 641 -27.21 -18.10 22.45
CA THR A 641 -26.25 -19.22 22.45
C THR A 641 -26.82 -20.54 22.96
N TYR A 642 -28.01 -20.48 23.57
CA TYR A 642 -28.82 -21.67 23.84
C TYR A 642 -30.04 -21.68 22.94
N PHE A 643 -30.19 -22.77 22.20
CA PHE A 643 -31.27 -22.94 21.24
C PHE A 643 -32.30 -23.93 21.79
N VAL A 644 -33.57 -23.65 21.51
CA VAL A 644 -34.68 -24.45 22.02
C VAL A 644 -35.59 -24.88 20.88
N LYS A 645 -36.10 -26.11 20.98
CA LYS A 645 -37.06 -26.62 20.01
C LYS A 645 -38.48 -26.24 20.42
N ALA A 646 -39.19 -25.54 19.55
CA ALA A 646 -40.62 -25.33 19.73
C ALA A 646 -41.41 -26.57 19.27
N PHE A 647 -42.35 -27.03 20.08
CA PHE A 647 -43.29 -28.09 19.71
C PHE A 647 -44.65 -27.50 19.36
N ASP A 648 -45.28 -28.07 18.34
CA ASP A 648 -46.62 -27.75 17.88
C ASP A 648 -47.52 -28.99 17.85
N ALA A 649 -48.77 -28.78 17.40
CA ALA A 649 -49.76 -29.84 17.31
C ALA A 649 -49.46 -30.87 16.19
N ASP A 650 -48.63 -30.50 15.22
CA ASP A 650 -48.21 -31.38 14.11
C ASP A 650 -47.12 -32.34 14.57
N THR A 651 -46.23 -31.87 15.46
CA THR A 651 -45.20 -32.71 16.09
C THR A 651 -45.80 -33.55 17.22
N ILE A 652 -46.47 -32.91 18.20
CA ILE A 652 -47.08 -33.58 19.36
C ILE A 652 -48.61 -33.39 19.31
N LYS A 653 -49.32 -34.46 18.93
CA LYS A 653 -50.78 -34.47 18.89
C LYS A 653 -51.36 -34.19 20.28
N ASP A 654 -52.47 -33.46 20.34
CA ASP A 654 -53.15 -33.05 21.59
C ASP A 654 -52.32 -32.12 22.51
N LEU A 655 -51.26 -31.47 22.01
CA LEU A 655 -50.42 -30.56 22.83
C LEU A 655 -51.26 -29.47 23.54
N ALA A 656 -52.25 -28.89 22.84
CA ALA A 656 -53.15 -27.88 23.41
C ALA A 656 -54.03 -28.39 24.56
N ASP A 657 -54.21 -29.71 24.70
CA ASP A 657 -54.96 -30.33 25.79
C ASP A 657 -54.11 -30.56 27.05
N ILE A 658 -52.78 -30.49 26.94
CA ILE A 658 -51.83 -30.88 28.00
C ILE A 658 -50.85 -29.76 28.40
N ALA A 659 -50.66 -28.77 27.54
CA ALA A 659 -49.88 -27.58 27.80
C ALA A 659 -50.74 -26.35 27.49
N ASP A 660 -50.64 -25.32 28.33
CA ASP A 660 -51.27 -24.03 28.06
C ASP A 660 -50.51 -23.35 26.92
N PRO A 661 -51.09 -23.22 25.72
CA PRO A 661 -50.40 -22.63 24.57
C PRO A 661 -50.07 -21.15 24.77
N MET A 662 -50.66 -20.49 25.77
CA MET A 662 -50.30 -19.11 26.15
C MET A 662 -49.09 -19.06 27.10
N LYS A 663 -48.67 -20.19 27.70
CA LYS A 663 -47.55 -20.25 28.65
C LYS A 663 -46.35 -21.02 28.13
N LEU A 664 -46.55 -22.06 27.33
CA LEU A 664 -45.48 -22.84 26.70
C LEU A 664 -45.17 -22.28 25.31
N THR A 665 -44.85 -20.99 25.23
CA THR A 665 -44.44 -20.34 23.97
C THR A 665 -42.92 -20.44 23.80
N ARG A 666 -42.44 -20.42 22.54
CA ARG A 666 -41.01 -20.39 22.23
C ARG A 666 -40.27 -19.30 23.02
N ALA A 667 -40.79 -18.07 22.99
CA ALA A 667 -40.22 -16.94 23.71
C ALA A 667 -40.14 -17.15 25.24
N ALA A 668 -41.12 -17.84 25.83
CA ALA A 668 -41.11 -18.14 27.27
C ALA A 668 -40.04 -19.18 27.64
N VAL A 669 -39.91 -20.25 26.85
CA VAL A 669 -38.87 -21.27 27.06
C VAL A 669 -37.48 -20.69 26.82
N GLU A 670 -37.33 -19.95 25.74
CA GLU A 670 -36.10 -19.21 25.41
C GLU A 670 -35.65 -18.26 26.54
N ALA A 671 -36.58 -17.53 27.17
CA ALA A 671 -36.29 -16.65 28.30
C ALA A 671 -35.96 -17.41 29.60
N LEU A 672 -36.39 -18.67 29.73
CA LEU A 672 -36.06 -19.53 30.87
C LEU A 672 -34.65 -20.11 30.75
N VAL A 673 -34.22 -20.45 29.52
CA VAL A 673 -32.93 -21.11 29.28
C VAL A 673 -31.77 -20.12 29.24
N GLU A 674 -31.97 -18.91 28.70
CA GLU A 674 -30.90 -17.93 28.56
C GLU A 674 -31.35 -16.51 28.94
N THR A 675 -30.58 -15.88 29.82
CA THR A 675 -30.72 -14.45 30.14
C THR A 675 -29.82 -13.62 29.21
N PRO A 676 -30.12 -12.32 28.97
CA PRO A 676 -29.27 -11.47 28.14
C PRO A 676 -27.80 -11.41 28.60
N ALA A 677 -27.56 -11.37 29.91
CA ALA A 677 -26.20 -11.38 30.46
C ALA A 677 -25.47 -12.72 30.22
N ALA A 678 -26.20 -13.85 30.29
CA ALA A 678 -25.64 -15.16 29.98
C ALA A 678 -25.28 -15.27 28.49
N PHE A 679 -26.17 -14.80 27.60
CA PHE A 679 -25.90 -14.69 26.18
C PHE A 679 -24.63 -13.89 25.90
N GLN A 680 -24.58 -12.64 26.39
CA GLN A 680 -23.46 -11.73 26.18
C GLN A 680 -22.14 -12.34 26.66
N SER A 681 -22.13 -13.00 27.83
CA SER A 681 -20.92 -13.64 28.36
C SER A 681 -20.48 -14.84 27.52
N ARG A 682 -21.42 -15.70 27.10
CA ARG A 682 -21.10 -16.91 26.31
C ARG A 682 -20.69 -16.55 24.89
N ARG A 683 -21.38 -15.61 24.25
CA ARG A 683 -21.07 -15.14 22.91
C ARG A 683 -19.67 -14.53 22.85
N ASN A 684 -19.30 -13.71 23.84
CA ASN A 684 -17.94 -13.20 23.96
C ASN A 684 -16.90 -14.32 24.07
N ALA A 685 -17.17 -15.38 24.86
CA ALA A 685 -16.24 -16.50 25.00
C ALA A 685 -16.04 -17.29 23.70
N PHE A 686 -17.09 -17.45 22.87
CA PHE A 686 -16.95 -18.06 21.54
C PHE A 686 -16.11 -17.19 20.60
N LEU A 687 -16.33 -15.87 20.60
CA LEU A 687 -15.53 -14.94 19.79
C LEU A 687 -14.08 -14.86 20.27
N ASP A 688 -13.84 -14.93 21.58
CA ASP A 688 -12.48 -14.99 22.15
C ASP A 688 -11.77 -16.28 21.73
N HIS A 689 -12.48 -17.41 21.62
CA HIS A 689 -11.91 -18.63 21.08
C HIS A 689 -11.49 -18.50 19.61
N LEU A 690 -12.29 -17.82 18.79
CA LEU A 690 -11.93 -17.54 17.39
C LEU A 690 -10.72 -16.62 17.29
N LEU A 691 -10.68 -15.54 18.07
CA LEU A 691 -9.54 -14.61 18.13
C LEU A 691 -8.26 -15.31 18.60
N ALA A 692 -8.35 -16.21 19.57
CA ALA A 692 -7.20 -16.95 20.10
C ALA A 692 -6.51 -17.82 19.05
N ARG A 693 -7.23 -18.28 18.01
CA ARG A 693 -6.64 -19.02 16.87
C ARG A 693 -5.64 -18.18 16.08
N PHE A 694 -5.79 -16.87 16.14
CA PHE A 694 -4.96 -15.87 15.48
C PHE A 694 -4.01 -15.14 16.45
N GLY A 695 -4.00 -15.52 17.73
CA GLY A 695 -3.19 -14.87 18.76
C GLY A 695 -3.68 -13.49 19.22
N GLU A 696 -4.94 -13.14 18.95
CA GLU A 696 -5.51 -11.81 19.20
C GLU A 696 -6.36 -11.76 20.50
N GLN A 697 -6.42 -10.60 21.16
CA GLN A 697 -7.19 -10.41 22.40
C GLN A 697 -7.70 -8.97 22.60
N PHE A 698 -8.87 -8.81 23.24
CA PHE A 698 -9.53 -7.51 23.49
C PHE A 698 -9.60 -7.15 24.99
N SER A 699 -8.71 -7.70 25.82
CA SER A 699 -8.80 -7.60 27.28
C SER A 699 -8.68 -6.17 27.84
N GLU A 700 -7.75 -5.36 27.33
CA GLU A 700 -7.59 -3.96 27.75
C GLU A 700 -8.77 -3.09 27.32
N TYR A 701 -9.25 -3.24 26.08
CA TYR A 701 -10.44 -2.55 25.58
C TYR A 701 -11.69 -2.91 26.39
N ALA A 702 -11.86 -4.19 26.72
CA ALA A 702 -12.96 -4.65 27.56
C ALA A 702 -12.97 -3.99 28.95
N LEU A 703 -11.79 -3.85 29.58
CA LEU A 703 -11.66 -3.19 30.88
C LEU A 703 -12.05 -1.70 30.78
N LEU A 704 -11.57 -1.00 29.74
CA LEU A 704 -11.89 0.40 29.50
C LEU A 704 -13.39 0.62 29.31
N LEU A 705 -14.02 -0.16 28.43
CA LEU A 705 -15.48 -0.08 28.20
C LEU A 705 -16.27 -0.35 29.48
N THR A 706 -15.84 -1.34 30.27
CA THR A 706 -16.51 -1.70 31.53
C THR A 706 -16.46 -0.55 32.54
N GLN A 707 -15.34 0.17 32.61
CA GLN A 707 -15.19 1.34 33.48
C GLN A 707 -16.03 2.53 32.99
N ALA A 708 -16.10 2.76 31.67
CA ALA A 708 -16.78 3.91 31.10
C ALA A 708 -18.31 3.77 31.03
N ALA A 709 -18.82 2.61 30.60
CA ALA A 709 -20.24 2.38 30.31
C ALA A 709 -20.91 1.30 31.17
N GLY A 710 -20.13 0.58 31.99
CA GLY A 710 -20.60 -0.55 32.79
C GLY A 710 -20.58 -1.89 32.04
N ASP A 711 -20.60 -2.99 32.80
CA ASP A 711 -20.36 -4.36 32.31
C ASP A 711 -21.33 -4.82 31.21
N ALA A 712 -22.62 -4.47 31.31
CA ALA A 712 -23.63 -4.92 30.34
C ALA A 712 -23.45 -4.28 28.96
N VAL A 713 -23.23 -2.96 28.92
CA VAL A 713 -23.02 -2.21 27.66
C VAL A 713 -21.68 -2.60 27.04
N ALA A 714 -20.65 -2.74 27.88
CA ALA A 714 -19.31 -3.17 27.44
C ALA A 714 -19.34 -4.52 26.72
N LYS A 715 -20.04 -5.52 27.28
CA LYS A 715 -20.12 -6.86 26.68
C LYS A 715 -20.86 -6.90 25.35
N GLU A 716 -21.87 -6.06 25.17
CA GLU A 716 -22.60 -5.94 23.90
C GLU A 716 -21.72 -5.29 22.83
N GLN A 717 -21.08 -4.17 23.17
CA GLN A 717 -20.17 -3.48 22.25
C GLN A 717 -18.98 -4.36 21.85
N LEU A 718 -18.42 -5.13 22.79
CA LEU A 718 -17.34 -6.07 22.52
C LEU A 718 -17.72 -7.13 21.47
N ILE A 719 -18.96 -7.61 21.45
CA ILE A 719 -19.41 -8.57 20.44
C ILE A 719 -19.31 -7.94 19.05
N ALA A 720 -19.81 -6.72 18.88
CA ALA A 720 -19.74 -6.01 17.61
C ALA A 720 -18.29 -5.73 17.18
N SER A 721 -17.43 -5.23 18.08
CA SER A 721 -16.02 -4.95 17.77
C SER A 721 -15.24 -6.21 17.40
N LYS A 722 -15.44 -7.33 18.12
CA LYS A 722 -14.76 -8.61 17.82
C LYS A 722 -15.20 -9.19 16.48
N ILE A 723 -16.49 -9.12 16.16
CA ILE A 723 -17.01 -9.55 14.86
C ILE A 723 -16.42 -8.71 13.73
N ALA A 724 -16.42 -7.38 13.88
CA ALA A 724 -15.84 -6.46 12.90
C ALA A 724 -14.35 -6.75 12.67
N PHE A 725 -13.58 -6.92 13.74
CA PHE A 725 -12.17 -7.27 13.67
C PHE A 725 -11.92 -8.62 12.98
N LEU A 726 -12.66 -9.66 13.36
CA LEU A 726 -12.53 -11.00 12.75
C LEU A 726 -12.87 -10.98 11.25
N ARG A 727 -13.93 -10.30 10.84
CA ARG A 727 -14.31 -10.19 9.41
C ARG A 727 -13.23 -9.51 8.58
N ARG A 728 -12.55 -8.51 9.14
CA ARG A 728 -11.48 -7.79 8.45
C ARG A 728 -10.09 -8.41 8.65
N TYR A 729 -9.98 -9.45 9.49
CA TYR A 729 -8.70 -10.02 9.91
C TYR A 729 -7.75 -10.38 8.76
N PRO A 730 -8.19 -11.07 7.67
CA PRO A 730 -7.29 -11.36 6.56
C PRO A 730 -6.61 -10.11 5.99
N ALA A 731 -7.38 -9.03 5.78
CA ALA A 731 -6.85 -7.78 5.24
C ALA A 731 -5.94 -7.06 6.25
N VAL A 732 -6.38 -6.89 7.51
CA VAL A 732 -5.60 -6.12 8.50
C VAL A 732 -4.40 -6.88 9.06
N SER A 733 -4.36 -8.20 8.87
CA SER A 733 -3.16 -9.01 9.16
C SER A 733 -2.18 -8.94 7.99
N HIS A 734 -2.64 -9.15 6.76
CA HIS A 734 -1.83 -9.12 5.53
C HIS A 734 -1.21 -7.73 5.28
N ASP A 735 -2.01 -6.66 5.35
CA ASP A 735 -1.63 -5.30 4.97
C ASP A 735 -1.02 -4.49 6.13
N ARG A 736 -0.64 -5.11 7.25
CA ARG A 736 -0.22 -4.39 8.47
C ARG A 736 0.88 -3.35 8.22
N ALA A 737 1.89 -3.70 7.43
CA ALA A 737 3.01 -2.82 7.08
C ALA A 737 2.76 -1.97 5.83
N LYS A 738 1.65 -2.18 5.12
CA LYS A 738 1.33 -1.50 3.87
C LYS A 738 0.97 -0.05 4.13
N ALA A 739 1.63 0.83 3.41
CA ALA A 739 1.34 2.25 3.36
C ALA A 739 0.26 2.56 2.32
N PHE A 740 -0.22 3.80 2.32
CA PHE A 740 -1.11 4.25 1.25
C PHE A 740 -0.30 4.54 -0.03
N ASP A 741 -0.97 4.40 -1.17
CA ASP A 741 -0.43 4.80 -2.47
C ASP A 741 -0.57 6.33 -2.59
N TYR A 742 0.56 7.03 -2.59
CA TYR A 742 0.58 8.49 -2.67
C TYR A 742 0.46 9.03 -4.11
N GLN A 743 0.45 8.15 -5.12
CA GLN A 743 0.18 8.52 -6.52
C GLN A 743 -1.32 8.59 -6.82
N VAL A 744 -2.14 7.93 -6.00
CA VAL A 744 -3.59 8.12 -5.99
C VAL A 744 -3.99 9.11 -4.90
N GLU A 745 -5.27 9.50 -4.89
CA GLU A 745 -5.72 10.48 -3.92
C GLU A 745 -5.59 9.91 -2.47
N PRO A 746 -4.93 10.61 -1.53
CA PRO A 746 -4.57 10.07 -0.21
C PRO A 746 -5.76 9.72 0.69
N ASN A 747 -6.92 10.30 0.39
CA ASN A 747 -8.18 10.05 1.09
C ASN A 747 -9.19 9.35 0.19
N ALA A 748 -8.76 8.78 -0.94
CA ALA A 748 -9.63 7.94 -1.74
C ALA A 748 -10.15 6.79 -0.86
N PRO A 749 -11.45 6.46 -0.94
CA PRO A 749 -12.02 5.33 -0.22
C PRO A 749 -11.18 4.06 -0.45
N GLY A 750 -10.66 3.46 0.63
CA GLY A 750 -9.83 2.26 0.58
C GLY A 750 -8.33 2.48 0.36
N ASN A 751 -7.87 3.70 0.07
CA ASN A 751 -6.44 4.05 0.01
C ASN A 751 -5.96 4.54 1.40
N GLU A 752 -5.88 3.62 2.34
CA GLU A 752 -5.43 3.92 3.70
C GLU A 752 -4.34 2.94 4.14
N PRO A 753 -3.38 3.38 4.98
CA PRO A 753 -2.40 2.46 5.54
C PRO A 753 -3.08 1.33 6.30
N GLY A 754 -2.62 0.09 6.12
CA GLY A 754 -3.25 -1.06 6.79
C GLY A 754 -3.19 -0.96 8.31
N ILE A 755 -2.13 -0.33 8.85
CA ILE A 755 -2.02 -0.03 10.28
C ILE A 755 -3.13 0.90 10.80
N LYS A 756 -3.59 1.89 9.99
CA LYS A 756 -4.71 2.78 10.36
C LYS A 756 -5.99 1.97 10.51
N GLN A 757 -6.29 1.10 9.55
CA GLN A 757 -7.47 0.23 9.59
C GLN A 757 -7.43 -0.70 10.81
N ARG A 758 -6.28 -1.32 11.07
CA ARG A 758 -6.07 -2.21 12.23
C ARG A 758 -6.28 -1.48 13.55
N ILE A 759 -5.63 -0.34 13.74
CA ILE A 759 -5.77 0.47 14.96
C ILE A 759 -7.22 0.90 15.14
N ASN A 760 -7.88 1.39 14.10
CA ASN A 760 -9.29 1.80 14.16
C ASN A 760 -10.19 0.68 14.70
N LEU A 761 -10.03 -0.56 14.23
CA LEU A 761 -10.79 -1.71 14.72
C LEU A 761 -10.45 -2.08 16.18
N LEU A 762 -9.18 -1.97 16.60
CA LEU A 762 -8.74 -2.20 17.99
C LEU A 762 -9.21 -1.12 18.97
N LEU A 763 -9.47 0.09 18.48
CA LEU A 763 -10.14 1.17 19.22
C LEU A 763 -11.67 1.00 19.24
N GLY A 764 -12.18 -0.02 18.54
CA GLY A 764 -13.60 -0.36 18.46
C GLY A 764 -14.41 0.52 17.53
N TYR A 765 -13.78 1.18 16.56
CA TYR A 765 -14.51 1.85 15.50
C TYR A 765 -15.22 0.84 14.60
N PRO A 766 -16.41 1.20 14.09
CA PRO A 766 -17.20 0.28 13.28
C PRO A 766 -16.56 0.05 11.91
N ASP A 767 -16.71 -1.16 11.38
CA ASP A 767 -16.29 -1.51 10.02
C ASP A 767 -17.34 -1.04 9.02
N LEU A 768 -17.27 0.24 8.62
CA LEU A 768 -18.10 0.80 7.55
C LEU A 768 -17.24 1.10 6.32
N SER A 769 -17.80 0.82 5.14
CA SER A 769 -17.19 1.09 3.84
C SER A 769 -18.05 2.05 3.02
N TYR A 770 -17.37 2.96 2.31
CA TYR A 770 -18.01 3.91 1.42
C TYR A 770 -18.15 3.33 0.00
N GLN A 771 -19.39 3.21 -0.45
CA GLN A 771 -19.75 2.78 -1.79
C GLN A 771 -20.43 3.92 -2.53
N TRP A 772 -20.14 4.09 -3.81
CA TRP A 772 -20.69 5.20 -4.59
C TRP A 772 -20.85 4.86 -6.07
N THR A 773 -21.73 5.62 -6.72
CA THR A 773 -21.90 5.63 -8.17
C THR A 773 -22.15 7.06 -8.64
N ALA A 774 -21.40 7.51 -9.65
CA ALA A 774 -21.62 8.82 -10.26
C ALA A 774 -22.53 8.71 -11.50
N GLY A 775 -23.55 9.55 -11.57
CA GLY A 775 -24.37 9.74 -12.76
C GLY A 775 -23.68 10.59 -13.83
N ALA A 776 -24.34 10.79 -14.96
CA ALA A 776 -23.83 11.64 -16.02
C ALA A 776 -23.72 13.11 -15.57
N PRO A 777 -22.60 13.81 -15.87
CA PRO A 777 -22.39 15.17 -15.41
C PRO A 777 -23.26 16.18 -16.15
N VAL A 778 -23.68 17.23 -15.44
CA VAL A 778 -24.31 18.42 -16.01
C VAL A 778 -23.39 19.61 -15.76
N ALA A 779 -22.85 20.20 -16.83
CA ALA A 779 -21.90 21.32 -16.75
C ALA A 779 -20.67 21.05 -15.85
N GLY A 780 -20.16 19.81 -15.84
CA GLY A 780 -19.01 19.40 -15.03
C GLY A 780 -19.31 19.06 -13.57
N VAL A 781 -20.60 19.09 -13.18
CA VAL A 781 -21.07 18.64 -11.86
C VAL A 781 -21.68 17.26 -11.98
N TYR A 782 -21.14 16.31 -11.22
CA TYR A 782 -21.60 14.93 -11.16
C TYR A 782 -22.56 14.75 -9.97
N PRO A 783 -23.75 14.17 -10.16
CA PRO A 783 -24.53 13.62 -9.06
C PRO A 783 -23.88 12.29 -8.61
N VAL A 784 -23.54 12.17 -7.33
CA VAL A 784 -22.89 11.00 -6.74
C VAL A 784 -23.83 10.41 -5.70
N ASP A 785 -24.42 9.26 -6.02
CA ASP A 785 -25.18 8.47 -5.07
C ASP A 785 -24.20 7.66 -4.21
N TYR A 786 -24.32 7.75 -2.89
CA TYR A 786 -23.44 7.06 -1.96
C TYR A 786 -24.19 6.24 -0.91
N LYS A 787 -23.50 5.24 -0.38
CA LYS A 787 -23.94 4.41 0.76
C LYS A 787 -22.75 4.11 1.66
N LEU A 788 -22.93 4.26 2.96
CA LEU A 788 -22.07 3.68 3.98
C LEU A 788 -22.67 2.33 4.37
N VAL A 789 -21.94 1.26 4.10
CA VAL A 789 -22.38 -0.11 4.41
C VAL A 789 -21.49 -0.75 5.45
N ASP A 790 -22.08 -1.56 6.32
CA ASP A 790 -21.33 -2.37 7.27
C ASP A 790 -20.72 -3.63 6.61
N GLY A 791 -19.99 -4.43 7.38
CA GLY A 791 -19.34 -5.65 6.92
C GLY A 791 -20.25 -6.78 6.41
N ILE A 792 -21.59 -6.65 6.47
CA ILE A 792 -22.56 -7.57 5.80
C ILE A 792 -23.31 -6.88 4.64
N GLY A 793 -22.91 -5.66 4.27
CA GLY A 793 -23.49 -4.91 3.16
C GLY A 793 -24.80 -4.19 3.53
N THR A 794 -25.14 -4.09 4.81
CA THR A 794 -26.32 -3.32 5.24
C THR A 794 -25.98 -1.83 5.22
N ALA A 795 -26.76 -1.05 4.48
CA ALA A 795 -26.57 0.39 4.39
C ALA A 795 -27.03 1.08 5.68
N GLN A 796 -26.09 1.74 6.36
CA GLN A 796 -26.31 2.49 7.59
C GLN A 796 -26.68 3.96 7.30
N LEU A 797 -26.08 4.54 6.26
CA LEU A 797 -26.37 5.90 5.78
C LEU A 797 -26.32 5.92 4.25
N ALA A 798 -27.24 6.62 3.59
CA ALA A 798 -27.23 6.78 2.14
C ALA A 798 -27.74 8.17 1.72
N GLY A 799 -27.26 8.67 0.58
CA GLY A 799 -27.68 9.96 0.05
C GLY A 799 -27.09 10.26 -1.33
N THR A 800 -27.29 11.50 -1.79
CA THR A 800 -26.77 11.98 -3.08
C THR A 800 -26.06 13.31 -2.88
N LEU A 801 -24.84 13.43 -3.38
CA LEU A 801 -24.04 14.66 -3.36
C LEU A 801 -23.85 15.19 -4.79
N SER A 802 -23.67 16.51 -4.93
CA SER A 802 -23.36 17.14 -6.22
C SER A 802 -21.93 17.67 -6.20
N VAL A 803 -21.05 17.07 -7.02
CA VAL A 803 -19.61 17.34 -6.96
C VAL A 803 -19.10 17.84 -8.31
N ALA A 804 -18.52 19.03 -8.32
CA ALA A 804 -17.78 19.54 -9.48
C ALA A 804 -16.43 18.83 -9.57
N ALA A 805 -16.17 18.13 -10.68
CA ALA A 805 -14.93 17.36 -10.86
C ALA A 805 -14.58 17.19 -12.33
N ALA A 806 -13.31 16.86 -12.61
CA ALA A 806 -12.83 16.58 -13.96
C ALA A 806 -13.29 15.20 -14.50
N SER A 807 -13.58 14.25 -13.61
CA SER A 807 -13.99 12.88 -13.95
C SER A 807 -14.94 12.31 -12.89
N ALA A 808 -15.63 11.21 -13.24
CA ALA A 808 -16.49 10.49 -12.31
C ALA A 808 -15.74 9.96 -11.08
N GLY A 809 -14.50 9.46 -11.26
CA GLY A 809 -13.63 9.02 -10.16
C GLY A 809 -13.34 10.15 -9.17
N LYS A 810 -12.90 11.30 -9.69
CA LYS A 810 -12.67 12.51 -8.89
C LYS A 810 -13.94 13.05 -8.24
N ALA A 811 -15.12 12.83 -8.85
CA ALA A 811 -16.39 13.16 -8.22
C ALA A 811 -16.70 12.28 -7.01
N GLY A 812 -16.47 10.96 -7.10
CA GLY A 812 -16.64 10.03 -5.98
C GLY A 812 -15.71 10.32 -4.81
N GLU A 813 -14.44 10.57 -5.11
CA GLU A 813 -13.43 11.06 -4.15
C GLU A 813 -13.87 12.38 -3.49
N GLY A 814 -14.29 13.37 -4.29
CA GLY A 814 -14.80 14.65 -3.77
C GLY A 814 -16.06 14.50 -2.93
N ALA A 815 -16.95 13.57 -3.26
CA ALA A 815 -18.17 13.28 -2.51
C ALA A 815 -17.82 12.65 -1.14
N TYR A 816 -16.88 11.72 -1.10
CA TYR A 816 -16.39 11.12 0.15
C TYR A 816 -15.84 12.19 1.10
N ARG A 817 -15.09 13.16 0.58
CA ARG A 817 -14.55 14.28 1.36
C ARG A 817 -15.66 15.17 1.94
N GLN A 818 -16.57 15.64 1.07
CA GLN A 818 -17.71 16.46 1.52
C GLN A 818 -18.54 15.76 2.59
N LEU A 819 -18.68 14.43 2.47
CA LEU A 819 -19.34 13.61 3.47
C LEU A 819 -18.58 13.61 4.81
N LEU A 820 -17.28 13.31 4.81
CA LEU A 820 -16.45 13.29 6.03
C LEU A 820 -16.39 14.64 6.76
N ASP A 821 -16.32 15.75 6.00
CA ASP A 821 -16.28 17.11 6.56
C ASP A 821 -17.56 17.43 7.35
N ARG A 822 -18.70 16.84 6.97
CA ARG A 822 -19.97 16.99 7.69
C ARG A 822 -20.18 15.94 8.76
N MET A 823 -19.81 14.68 8.48
CA MET A 823 -20.09 13.55 9.36
C MET A 823 -19.39 13.59 10.71
N ILE A 824 -18.26 14.30 10.82
CA ILE A 824 -17.54 14.44 12.09
C ILE A 824 -18.18 15.45 13.05
N LEU A 825 -19.12 16.26 12.56
CA LEU A 825 -19.76 17.32 13.33
C LEU A 825 -21.05 16.78 13.97
N ASP A 826 -21.16 16.90 15.30
CA ASP A 826 -22.34 16.44 16.03
C ASP A 826 -23.61 17.20 15.59
N GLU A 827 -23.46 18.51 15.38
CA GLU A 827 -24.52 19.43 14.97
C GLU A 827 -25.02 19.22 13.53
N ALA A 828 -24.31 18.44 12.71
CA ALA A 828 -24.75 18.11 11.35
C ALA A 828 -25.85 17.04 11.32
N TYR A 829 -26.15 16.39 12.45
CA TYR A 829 -27.15 15.34 12.53
C TYR A 829 -28.46 15.81 13.15
N THR A 830 -29.58 15.46 12.52
CA THR A 830 -30.92 15.68 13.05
C THR A 830 -31.73 14.39 13.09
N VAL A 831 -32.59 14.24 14.10
CA VAL A 831 -33.51 13.10 14.20
C VAL A 831 -34.87 13.53 13.67
N ALA A 832 -35.23 13.04 12.48
CA ALA A 832 -36.46 13.38 11.81
C ALA A 832 -37.56 12.33 12.06
N PRO A 833 -38.79 12.73 12.46
CA PRO A 833 -39.90 11.80 12.56
C PRO A 833 -40.37 11.34 11.17
N VAL A 834 -40.71 10.05 11.07
CA VAL A 834 -41.22 9.39 9.85
C VAL A 834 -42.66 8.92 10.08
N ALA A 835 -43.40 8.69 9.00
CA ALA A 835 -44.77 8.16 9.08
C ALA A 835 -44.82 6.86 9.90
N GLY A 836 -45.83 6.74 10.77
CA GLY A 836 -45.99 5.55 11.63
C GLY A 836 -45.34 5.66 13.02
N GLY A 837 -44.83 6.84 13.41
CA GLY A 837 -44.21 7.04 14.73
C GLY A 837 -42.78 6.53 14.83
N GLN A 838 -42.14 6.31 13.68
CA GLN A 838 -40.73 5.91 13.55
C GLN A 838 -39.83 7.13 13.39
N PHE A 839 -38.52 6.95 13.48
CA PHE A 839 -37.52 8.01 13.40
C PHE A 839 -36.45 7.67 12.35
N ALA A 840 -35.89 8.68 11.69
CA ALA A 840 -34.72 8.52 10.82
C ALA A 840 -33.62 9.48 11.28
N LEU A 841 -32.37 9.02 11.19
CA LEU A 841 -31.22 9.91 11.35
C LEU A 841 -30.96 10.59 10.00
N VAL A 842 -30.87 11.91 10.00
CA VAL A 842 -30.62 12.74 8.82
C VAL A 842 -29.30 13.48 9.01
N LEU A 843 -28.47 13.49 7.96
CA LEU A 843 -27.23 14.27 7.88
C LEU A 843 -27.47 15.48 6.99
N GLU A 844 -27.08 16.65 7.46
CA GLU A 844 -27.29 17.94 6.80
C GLU A 844 -25.98 18.65 6.42
N ASP A 845 -26.00 19.34 5.27
CA ASP A 845 -24.93 20.25 4.88
C ASP A 845 -24.92 21.55 5.72
N ALA A 846 -23.99 22.45 5.43
CA ALA A 846 -23.90 23.74 6.11
C ALA A 846 -25.10 24.67 5.87
N SER A 847 -25.94 24.39 4.86
CA SER A 847 -27.17 25.12 4.55
C SER A 847 -28.43 24.44 5.13
N SER A 848 -28.26 23.46 6.03
CA SER A 848 -29.34 22.61 6.57
C SER A 848 -30.13 21.85 5.49
N THR A 849 -29.47 21.49 4.39
CA THR A 849 -30.04 20.63 3.34
C THR A 849 -29.66 19.18 3.64
N GLU A 850 -30.62 18.27 3.55
CA GLU A 850 -30.38 16.84 3.69
C GLU A 850 -29.42 16.34 2.61
N ILE A 851 -28.28 15.79 3.04
CA ILE A 851 -27.29 15.14 2.18
C ILE A 851 -27.21 13.63 2.42
N GLY A 852 -27.86 13.12 3.46
CA GLY A 852 -27.93 11.70 3.75
C GLY A 852 -28.98 11.34 4.79
N ARG A 853 -29.44 10.09 4.79
CA ARG A 853 -30.33 9.56 5.82
C ARG A 853 -30.12 8.07 6.07
N SER A 854 -30.57 7.60 7.23
CA SER A 854 -30.68 6.18 7.52
C SER A 854 -31.69 5.52 6.55
N PRO A 855 -31.30 4.49 5.79
CA PRO A 855 -32.19 3.86 4.80
C PRO A 855 -33.43 3.21 5.42
N ALA A 856 -33.30 2.63 6.60
CA ALA A 856 -34.40 2.06 7.38
C ALA A 856 -34.76 3.00 8.56
N PRO A 857 -36.07 3.19 8.85
CA PRO A 857 -36.51 3.98 10.00
C PRO A 857 -36.46 3.15 11.30
N PHE A 858 -36.09 3.80 12.39
CA PHE A 858 -35.96 3.27 13.74
C PHE A 858 -37.27 3.33 14.54
N ALA A 859 -37.45 2.42 15.49
CA ALA A 859 -38.64 2.39 16.33
C ALA A 859 -38.62 3.51 17.40
N SER A 860 -37.43 3.98 17.77
CA SER A 860 -37.25 5.01 18.79
C SER A 860 -36.19 6.04 18.40
N ALA A 861 -36.28 7.26 18.97
CA ALA A 861 -35.26 8.29 18.78
C ALA A 861 -33.91 7.89 19.39
N ALA A 862 -33.90 7.05 20.43
CA ALA A 862 -32.68 6.56 21.06
C ALA A 862 -31.85 5.67 20.12
N GLU A 863 -32.50 4.81 19.33
CA GLU A 863 -31.83 4.01 18.30
C GLU A 863 -31.19 4.87 17.21
N ALA A 864 -31.88 5.94 16.76
CA ALA A 864 -31.32 6.88 15.80
C ALA A 864 -30.09 7.62 16.35
N LEU A 865 -30.12 7.99 17.64
CA LEU A 865 -28.97 8.59 18.33
C LEU A 865 -27.79 7.60 18.50
N ALA A 866 -28.06 6.31 18.71
CA ALA A 866 -26.99 5.30 18.78
C ALA A 866 -26.26 5.14 17.42
N LEU A 867 -27.00 5.23 16.30
CA LEU A 867 -26.38 5.30 14.97
C LEU A 867 -25.53 6.57 14.81
N LYS A 868 -25.98 7.73 15.31
CA LYS A 868 -25.21 8.97 15.28
C LYS A 868 -23.83 8.79 15.94
N GLU A 869 -23.78 8.22 17.15
CA GLU A 869 -22.51 7.94 17.84
C GLU A 869 -21.59 7.00 17.05
N THR A 870 -22.19 5.98 16.40
CA THR A 870 -21.47 5.06 15.52
C THR A 870 -20.83 5.79 14.34
N LEU A 871 -21.59 6.67 13.66
CA LEU A 871 -21.11 7.45 12.52
C LEU A 871 -20.07 8.51 12.92
N LEU A 872 -20.23 9.16 14.07
CA LEU A 872 -19.24 10.08 14.63
C LEU A 872 -17.92 9.36 14.91
N SER A 873 -17.97 8.19 15.56
CA SER A 873 -16.75 7.41 15.86
C SER A 873 -16.05 6.92 14.59
N TRP A 874 -16.81 6.46 13.60
CA TRP A 874 -16.27 6.06 12.30
C TRP A 874 -15.57 7.22 11.59
N SER A 875 -16.24 8.38 11.50
CA SER A 875 -15.69 9.54 10.81
C SER A 875 -14.45 10.11 11.50
N ALA A 876 -14.38 10.05 12.84
CA ALA A 876 -13.16 10.37 13.59
C ALA A 876 -12.00 9.44 13.20
N GLY A 877 -12.23 8.12 13.16
CA GLY A 877 -11.22 7.16 12.69
C GLY A 877 -10.83 7.33 11.22
N ALA A 878 -11.79 7.68 10.36
CA ALA A 878 -11.57 7.94 8.94
C ALA A 878 -10.74 9.22 8.71
N ARG A 879 -10.85 10.24 9.57
CA ARG A 879 -10.05 11.47 9.46
C ARG A 879 -8.65 11.34 10.04
N THR A 880 -8.34 10.33 10.86
CA THR A 880 -6.96 10.09 11.33
C THR A 880 -5.94 10.05 10.18
N LEU A 881 -4.88 10.85 10.28
CA LEU A 881 -3.80 10.89 9.29
C LEU A 881 -2.55 10.21 9.82
N VAL A 882 -1.93 9.34 9.00
CA VAL A 882 -0.62 8.76 9.28
C VAL A 882 0.39 9.41 8.34
N ILE A 883 1.25 10.25 8.91
CA ILE A 883 2.22 11.03 8.15
C ILE A 883 3.56 10.29 8.17
N GLU A 884 3.95 9.80 6.99
CA GLU A 884 5.25 9.19 6.78
C GLU A 884 6.29 10.25 6.52
N HIS A 885 7.28 10.38 7.40
CA HIS A 885 8.29 11.42 7.23
C HIS A 885 9.19 11.16 6.01
N ILE A 886 9.34 9.91 5.56
CA ILE A 886 10.09 9.60 4.33
C ILE A 886 9.48 10.27 3.09
N LEU A 887 8.17 10.54 3.09
CA LEU A 887 7.50 11.25 2.00
C LEU A 887 7.83 12.75 2.03
N LEU A 888 8.09 13.31 3.21
CA LEU A 888 8.49 14.71 3.43
C LEU A 888 9.96 15.00 3.09
N ARG A 889 10.73 13.98 2.69
CA ARG A 889 12.13 14.15 2.28
C ARG A 889 12.24 15.10 1.08
N PRO A 890 13.34 15.86 0.95
CA PRO A 890 13.56 16.65 -0.25
C PRO A 890 13.70 15.74 -1.48
N LYS A 891 12.89 15.98 -2.52
CA LYS A 891 12.93 15.19 -3.76
C LYS A 891 14.02 15.65 -4.73
N PHE A 892 14.49 16.89 -4.57
CA PHE A 892 15.58 17.49 -5.33
C PHE A 892 16.38 18.46 -4.46
N ILE A 893 17.60 18.81 -4.87
CA ILE A 893 18.40 19.80 -4.15
C ILE A 893 17.74 21.17 -4.26
N GLY A 894 17.38 21.78 -3.14
CA GLY A 894 16.68 23.07 -3.12
C GLY A 894 15.25 23.00 -2.57
N ASP A 895 14.74 21.80 -2.34
CA ASP A 895 13.40 21.57 -1.78
C ASP A 895 13.34 21.87 -0.27
N ALA A 896 12.14 21.85 0.34
CA ALA A 896 11.97 22.11 1.76
C ALA A 896 12.74 21.11 2.64
N LEU A 897 13.34 21.60 3.73
CA LEU A 897 14.01 20.76 4.73
C LEU A 897 13.20 20.79 6.02
N TYR A 898 12.78 19.62 6.50
CA TYR A 898 12.11 19.48 7.78
C TYR A 898 13.08 19.78 8.94
N PRO A 899 12.66 20.53 9.97
CA PRO A 899 13.54 20.84 11.11
C PRO A 899 14.06 19.58 11.82
N ALA A 900 15.38 19.49 11.98
CA ALA A 900 16.01 18.42 12.77
C ALA A 900 16.09 18.84 14.24
N CYS A 901 15.72 17.94 15.14
CA CYS A 901 15.55 18.26 16.56
C CYS A 901 16.33 17.27 17.42
N CYS A 902 17.04 17.81 18.40
CA CYS A 902 17.91 17.05 19.28
C CYS A 902 17.67 17.48 20.73
N GLU A 903 17.33 16.53 21.58
CA GLU A 903 16.98 16.77 22.99
C GLU A 903 18.19 17.21 23.83
N ASP A 904 19.40 16.74 23.47
CA ASP A 904 20.66 16.98 24.20
C ASP A 904 21.60 17.95 23.47
N GLY A 905 21.07 19.04 22.93
CA GLY A 905 21.85 20.06 22.21
C GLY A 905 22.30 19.58 20.82
N CYS A 906 23.47 20.01 20.37
CA CYS A 906 23.94 19.90 18.99
C CYS A 906 24.51 18.54 18.55
N SER A 907 24.15 17.44 19.21
CA SER A 907 24.74 16.14 18.88
C SER A 907 24.22 15.61 17.53
N THR A 908 25.13 15.34 16.60
CA THR A 908 24.78 14.91 15.22
C THR A 908 24.70 13.40 15.04
N CYS A 909 24.86 12.61 16.12
CA CYS A 909 24.72 11.15 16.05
C CYS A 909 23.23 10.76 15.93
N GLY A 910 22.72 10.67 14.70
CA GLY A 910 21.39 10.14 14.37
C GLY A 910 20.26 11.19 14.32
N SER A 911 20.33 12.25 15.13
CA SER A 911 19.29 13.30 15.17
C SER A 911 19.25 14.22 13.93
N ALA A 912 20.27 14.14 13.06
CA ALA A 912 20.39 14.94 11.84
C ALA A 912 19.43 14.50 10.72
N ASP A 913 18.88 13.29 10.79
CA ASP A 913 17.93 12.76 9.83
C ASP A 913 16.50 12.74 10.42
N PRO A 914 15.64 13.71 10.05
CA PRO A 914 14.27 13.76 10.53
C PRO A 914 13.28 12.92 9.70
N TYR A 915 13.74 12.16 8.70
CA TYR A 915 12.88 11.47 7.74
C TYR A 915 12.84 9.96 7.92
N SER A 916 14.00 9.34 8.06
CA SER A 916 14.10 7.87 8.07
C SER A 916 13.34 7.25 9.23
N PHE A 917 12.51 6.26 8.90
CA PHE A 917 11.81 5.42 9.86
C PHE A 917 11.02 6.19 10.93
N ARG A 918 10.37 7.29 10.55
CA ARG A 918 9.55 8.13 11.44
C ARG A 918 8.13 8.29 10.92
N LEU A 919 7.17 8.16 11.82
CA LEU A 919 5.74 8.35 11.58
C LEU A 919 5.16 9.37 12.55
N THR A 920 4.25 10.20 12.08
CA THR A 920 3.40 11.05 12.94
C THR A 920 1.93 10.72 12.72
N TYR A 921 1.24 10.28 13.77
CA TYR A 921 -0.20 10.09 13.81
C TYR A 921 -0.87 11.42 14.19
N VAL A 922 -1.57 12.04 13.24
CA VAL A 922 -2.36 13.25 13.49
C VAL A 922 -3.81 12.81 13.76
N MET A 923 -4.17 12.83 15.04
CA MET A 923 -5.44 12.37 15.58
C MET A 923 -6.40 13.55 15.82
N PRO A 924 -7.71 13.37 15.59
CA PRO A 924 -8.69 14.45 15.76
C PRO A 924 -9.08 14.64 17.23
N GLY A 925 -8.31 15.46 17.95
CA GLY A 925 -8.42 15.64 19.41
C GLY A 925 -9.66 16.39 19.90
N TRP A 926 -10.37 17.12 19.03
CA TRP A 926 -11.62 17.84 19.35
C TRP A 926 -12.87 16.96 19.31
N THR A 927 -12.72 15.71 18.88
CA THR A 927 -13.87 14.79 18.78
C THR A 927 -14.27 14.31 20.18
N VAL A 928 -15.58 14.19 20.41
CA VAL A 928 -16.17 13.83 21.72
C VAL A 928 -15.55 12.56 22.33
N GLN A 929 -15.08 11.64 21.48
CA GLN A 929 -14.41 10.41 21.90
C GLN A 929 -13.10 10.67 22.67
N TYR A 930 -12.36 11.73 22.35
CA TYR A 930 -11.03 11.98 22.88
C TYR A 930 -10.89 13.30 23.66
N THR A 931 -11.83 14.21 23.52
CA THR A 931 -11.84 15.47 24.26
C THR A 931 -12.06 15.23 25.75
N ASP A 932 -13.10 14.45 26.12
CA ASP A 932 -13.46 14.25 27.52
C ASP A 932 -12.97 12.91 28.10
N ASN A 933 -12.66 11.92 27.26
CA ASN A 933 -12.24 10.59 27.69
C ASN A 933 -10.73 10.37 27.55
N LEU A 934 -9.97 10.89 28.53
CA LEU A 934 -8.50 10.77 28.55
C LEU A 934 -8.00 9.33 28.68
N ASP A 935 -8.79 8.42 29.25
CA ASP A 935 -8.38 7.02 29.35
C ASP A 935 -8.46 6.30 28.00
N LEU A 936 -9.49 6.59 27.18
CA LEU A 936 -9.56 6.13 25.79
C LEU A 936 -8.42 6.71 24.96
N ARG A 937 -8.07 7.98 25.16
CA ARG A 937 -6.93 8.62 24.50
C ARG A 937 -5.59 7.94 24.84
N ARG A 938 -5.34 7.67 26.12
CA ARG A 938 -4.14 6.92 26.57
C ARG A 938 -4.12 5.48 26.05
N TYR A 939 -5.28 4.84 25.96
CA TYR A 939 -5.40 3.52 25.34
C TYR A 939 -5.07 3.57 23.85
N ALA A 940 -5.54 4.59 23.13
CA ALA A 940 -5.19 4.82 21.74
C ALA A 940 -3.69 5.04 21.55
N ASP A 941 -3.04 5.87 22.38
CA ASP A 941 -1.60 6.08 22.33
C ASP A 941 -0.81 4.76 22.50
N ARG A 942 -1.17 3.94 23.51
CA ARG A 942 -0.53 2.62 23.71
C ARG A 942 -0.81 1.64 22.59
N THR A 943 -2.01 1.68 22.00
CA THR A 943 -2.39 0.82 20.88
C THR A 943 -1.55 1.18 19.65
N ILE A 944 -1.44 2.48 19.32
CA ILE A 944 -0.57 2.98 18.26
C ILE A 944 0.88 2.53 18.48
N GLU A 945 1.41 2.68 19.70
CA GLU A 945 2.78 2.28 20.04
C GLU A 945 3.02 0.77 19.87
N ARG A 946 2.08 -0.08 20.31
CA ARG A 946 2.21 -1.55 20.23
C ARG A 946 2.05 -2.09 18.81
N GLU A 947 1.18 -1.48 18.02
CA GLU A 947 0.88 -1.93 16.65
C GLU A 947 1.87 -1.39 15.63
N THR A 948 2.55 -0.27 15.93
CA THR A 948 3.59 0.27 15.05
C THR A 948 4.81 -0.65 15.01
N PRO A 949 5.35 -0.98 13.81
CA PRO A 949 6.58 -1.76 13.68
C PRO A 949 7.74 -1.17 14.49
N SER A 950 8.50 -2.02 15.20
CA SER A 950 9.51 -1.57 16.16
C SER A 950 10.68 -0.78 15.58
N HIS A 951 10.90 -0.87 14.27
CA HIS A 951 11.92 -0.08 13.57
C HIS A 951 11.44 1.32 13.21
N LEU A 952 10.13 1.61 13.31
CA LEU A 952 9.53 2.91 13.04
C LEU A 952 9.26 3.67 14.35
N LEU A 953 9.72 4.91 14.42
CA LEU A 953 9.42 5.81 15.52
C LEU A 953 8.08 6.52 15.27
N ALA A 954 7.04 6.10 15.98
CA ALA A 954 5.74 6.78 15.98
C ALA A 954 5.68 7.92 16.99
N LYS A 955 5.13 9.06 16.56
CA LYS A 955 4.68 10.16 17.43
C LYS A 955 3.18 10.37 17.24
N THR A 956 2.45 10.56 18.34
CA THR A 956 1.01 10.88 18.29
C THR A 956 0.77 12.35 18.60
N CYS A 957 -0.01 13.01 17.74
CA CYS A 957 -0.41 14.40 17.85
C CYS A 957 -1.94 14.47 17.84
N TRP A 958 -2.53 14.80 18.98
CA TRP A 958 -3.95 15.03 19.16
C TRP A 958 -4.25 16.49 18.91
N VAL A 959 -4.67 16.81 17.69
CA VAL A 959 -4.78 18.18 17.22
C VAL A 959 -6.21 18.65 17.35
N GLY A 960 -6.41 19.88 17.84
CA GLY A 960 -7.72 20.52 17.89
C GLY A 960 -8.13 21.10 16.53
N ASN A 961 -9.41 21.36 16.39
CA ASN A 961 -9.95 22.02 15.20
C ASN A 961 -10.85 23.21 15.55
N ASP A 962 -10.78 23.67 16.79
CA ASP A 962 -11.53 24.82 17.25
C ASP A 962 -11.02 26.06 16.51
N GLY A 963 -11.95 26.82 15.92
CA GLY A 963 -11.66 28.10 15.30
C GLY A 963 -11.47 29.17 16.36
N TYR A 964 -12.28 30.22 16.29
CA TYR A 964 -12.41 31.17 17.40
C TYR A 964 -13.75 30.97 18.09
N VAL A 965 -13.70 30.67 19.39
CA VAL A 965 -14.87 30.67 20.28
C VAL A 965 -14.65 31.77 21.31
N GLU A 966 -15.55 32.75 21.36
CA GLU A 966 -15.47 33.83 22.34
C GLU A 966 -15.50 33.23 23.75
N ASN A 967 -14.42 33.43 24.51
CA ASN A 967 -14.30 32.98 25.89
C ASN A 967 -14.32 34.20 26.81
N PRO A 968 -15.41 34.43 27.56
CA PRO A 968 -15.46 35.53 28.54
C PRO A 968 -14.38 35.45 29.63
N CYS A 969 -13.81 34.26 29.88
CA CYS A 969 -12.74 34.04 30.84
C CYS A 969 -11.34 34.02 30.21
N ASP A 970 -11.19 34.51 28.96
CA ASP A 970 -9.88 34.64 28.33
C ASP A 970 -9.01 35.65 29.10
N GLN A 971 -7.72 35.36 29.27
CA GLN A 971 -6.75 36.22 29.96
C GLN A 971 -6.75 37.66 29.39
N VAL A 972 -7.03 37.79 28.09
CA VAL A 972 -7.14 39.09 27.42
C VAL A 972 -8.20 40.01 28.04
N VAL A 973 -9.24 39.45 28.67
CA VAL A 973 -10.29 40.21 29.37
C VAL A 973 -9.75 40.81 30.67
N GLU A 974 -8.96 40.05 31.42
CA GLU A 974 -8.28 40.53 32.63
C GLU A 974 -7.26 41.61 32.27
N ASP A 975 -6.40 41.34 31.27
CA ASP A 975 -5.39 42.29 30.81
C ASP A 975 -6.03 43.60 30.32
N LEU A 976 -7.18 43.49 29.65
CA LEU A 976 -7.96 44.65 29.21
C LEU A 976 -8.59 45.37 30.41
N ALA A 977 -9.22 44.67 31.35
CA ALA A 977 -9.81 45.27 32.54
C ALA A 977 -8.76 46.02 33.39
N ASP A 978 -7.56 45.46 33.53
CA ASP A 978 -6.43 46.09 34.22
C ASP A 978 -5.95 47.34 33.48
N LEU A 979 -5.83 47.29 32.14
CA LEU A 979 -5.52 48.45 31.32
C LEU A 979 -6.56 49.57 31.48
N LEU A 980 -7.85 49.22 31.49
CA LEU A 980 -8.94 50.18 31.67
C LEU A 980 -8.95 50.81 33.07
N GLN A 981 -8.61 50.06 34.12
CA GLN A 981 -8.49 50.59 35.48
C GLN A 981 -7.28 51.51 35.65
N ALA A 982 -6.15 51.17 35.02
CA ALA A 982 -4.91 51.93 35.14
C ALA A 982 -4.98 53.25 34.37
N ASP A 983 -5.46 53.22 33.12
CA ASP A 983 -5.32 54.32 32.17
C ASP A 983 -6.67 54.95 31.75
N GLY A 984 -7.80 54.32 32.09
CA GLY A 984 -9.14 54.78 31.73
C GLY A 984 -9.74 55.80 32.71
N LEU A 985 -10.64 56.63 32.21
CA LEU A 985 -11.43 57.57 33.02
C LEU A 985 -12.91 57.46 32.67
N THR A 986 -13.77 57.51 33.68
CA THR A 986 -15.22 57.63 33.49
C THR A 986 -15.62 59.07 33.15
N ALA A 987 -16.88 59.30 32.79
CA ALA A 987 -17.44 60.64 32.57
C ALA A 987 -17.31 61.59 33.79
N ALA A 988 -17.06 61.05 34.98
CA ALA A 988 -16.80 61.81 36.21
C ALA A 988 -15.31 62.12 36.44
N SER A 989 -14.43 61.82 35.48
CA SER A 989 -12.97 61.97 35.58
C SER A 989 -12.32 61.17 36.71
N THR A 990 -12.87 60.00 37.03
CA THR A 990 -12.28 59.02 37.97
C THR A 990 -12.02 57.70 37.25
N PRO A 991 -11.05 56.89 37.69
CA PRO A 991 -10.86 55.53 37.17
C PRO A 991 -12.15 54.70 37.25
N PRO A 992 -12.42 53.80 36.29
CA PRO A 992 -13.56 52.89 36.36
C PRO A 992 -13.42 51.93 37.55
N SER A 993 -14.55 51.48 38.12
CA SER A 993 -14.52 50.43 39.14
C SER A 993 -14.12 49.09 38.52
N SER A 994 -13.71 48.11 39.34
CA SER A 994 -13.37 46.77 38.84
C SER A 994 -14.50 46.13 38.04
N ASP A 995 -15.75 46.28 38.50
CA ASP A 995 -16.93 45.72 37.82
C ASP A 995 -17.22 46.45 36.50
N ASP A 996 -17.05 47.78 36.47
CA ASP A 996 -17.25 48.58 35.26
C ASP A 996 -16.16 48.28 34.21
N ALA A 997 -14.90 48.15 34.63
CA ALA A 997 -13.78 47.83 33.74
C ALA A 997 -13.91 46.42 33.16
N CYS A 998 -14.32 45.44 33.96
CA CYS A 998 -14.57 44.08 33.49
C CYS A 998 -15.78 44.03 32.53
N GLY A 999 -16.87 44.74 32.85
CA GLY A 999 -18.03 44.86 31.96
C GLY A 999 -17.70 45.52 30.61
N ASP A 1000 -16.93 46.60 30.63
CA ASP A 1000 -16.44 47.25 29.41
C ASP A 1000 -15.49 46.33 28.63
N ALA A 1001 -14.61 45.57 29.32
CA ALA A 1001 -13.68 44.63 28.70
C ALA A 1001 -14.39 43.50 27.94
N HIS A 1002 -15.43 42.90 28.52
CA HIS A 1002 -16.25 41.90 27.82
C HIS A 1002 -16.93 42.47 26.57
N ALA A 1003 -17.51 43.67 26.67
CA ALA A 1003 -18.19 44.29 25.54
C ALA A 1003 -17.21 44.68 24.42
N ILE A 1004 -15.98 45.10 24.76
CA ILE A 1004 -14.90 45.30 23.79
C ILE A 1004 -14.51 43.99 23.14
N LEU A 1005 -14.24 42.94 23.93
CA LEU A 1005 -13.90 41.62 23.39
C LEU A 1005 -14.96 41.18 22.37
N HIS A 1006 -16.25 41.35 22.67
CA HIS A 1006 -17.35 41.00 21.77
C HIS A 1006 -17.28 41.74 20.42
N VAL A 1007 -17.04 43.05 20.41
CA VAL A 1007 -16.94 43.83 19.16
C VAL A 1007 -15.77 43.36 18.29
N PHE A 1008 -14.61 43.07 18.91
CA PHE A 1008 -13.45 42.57 18.19
C PHE A 1008 -13.67 41.12 17.71
N SER A 1009 -14.37 40.31 18.49
CA SER A 1009 -14.78 38.94 18.18
C SER A 1009 -15.65 38.86 16.93
N GLU A 1010 -16.66 39.72 16.82
CA GLU A 1010 -17.51 39.80 15.64
C GLU A 1010 -16.71 40.18 14.38
N ALA A 1011 -15.85 41.20 14.49
CA ALA A 1011 -15.01 41.66 13.39
C ALA A 1011 -14.01 40.57 12.94
N PHE A 1012 -13.40 39.87 13.90
CA PHE A 1012 -12.46 38.78 13.62
C PHE A 1012 -13.15 37.59 12.98
N SER A 1013 -14.26 37.11 13.56
CA SER A 1013 -14.97 35.92 13.07
C SER A 1013 -15.42 36.10 11.62
N ALA A 1014 -15.97 37.27 11.29
CA ALA A 1014 -16.35 37.59 9.91
C ALA A 1014 -15.16 37.66 8.94
N TRP A 1015 -13.99 38.12 9.41
CA TRP A 1015 -12.77 38.23 8.60
C TRP A 1015 -12.01 36.90 8.46
N PHE A 1016 -12.11 36.02 9.46
CA PHE A 1016 -11.34 34.78 9.52
C PHE A 1016 -12.00 33.63 8.75
N GLU A 1017 -13.31 33.70 8.52
CA GLU A 1017 -14.09 32.62 7.88
C GLU A 1017 -13.53 32.18 6.52
N ASP A 1018 -13.18 33.13 5.64
CA ASP A 1018 -12.57 32.84 4.33
C ASP A 1018 -11.06 32.53 4.39
N LYS A 1019 -10.45 32.63 5.58
CA LYS A 1019 -8.99 32.48 5.80
C LYS A 1019 -8.63 31.33 6.74
N LYS A 1020 -9.60 30.60 7.27
CA LYS A 1020 -9.36 29.53 8.26
C LYS A 1020 -8.36 28.47 7.79
N LEU A 1021 -8.40 28.13 6.50
CA LEU A 1021 -7.48 27.17 5.85
C LEU A 1021 -6.25 27.82 5.19
N SER A 1022 -6.13 29.15 5.24
CA SER A 1022 -4.99 29.85 4.64
C SER A 1022 -3.72 29.63 5.46
N PHE A 1023 -2.60 29.46 4.77
CA PHE A 1023 -1.29 29.45 5.40
C PHE A 1023 -0.66 30.84 5.36
N MET A 1024 -0.31 31.37 6.53
CA MET A 1024 0.48 32.59 6.69
C MET A 1024 1.45 32.42 7.86
N HIS A 1025 2.61 33.05 7.79
CA HIS A 1025 3.55 33.08 8.91
C HIS A 1025 3.09 34.04 10.00
N ASP A 1026 3.54 33.87 11.25
CA ASP A 1026 3.05 34.62 12.41
C ASP A 1026 3.10 36.15 12.24
N ALA A 1027 4.17 36.66 11.63
CA ALA A 1027 4.32 38.10 11.36
C ALA A 1027 3.27 38.62 10.36
N ALA A 1028 2.92 37.81 9.36
CA ALA A 1028 1.90 38.15 8.38
C ALA A 1028 0.50 38.08 9.00
N TRP A 1029 0.22 37.10 9.88
CA TRP A 1029 -0.99 37.06 10.68
C TRP A 1029 -1.14 38.31 11.54
N ALA A 1030 -0.10 38.67 12.30
CA ALA A 1030 -0.09 39.86 13.14
C ALA A 1030 -0.36 41.15 12.34
N ALA A 1031 0.28 41.31 11.18
CA ALA A 1031 0.06 42.46 10.31
C ALA A 1031 -1.38 42.53 9.75
N ALA A 1032 -1.95 41.38 9.35
CA ALA A 1032 -3.30 41.31 8.81
C ALA A 1032 -4.37 41.60 9.87
N VAL A 1033 -4.23 41.01 11.07
CA VAL A 1033 -5.12 41.27 12.21
C VAL A 1033 -5.01 42.73 12.68
N THR A 1034 -3.80 43.28 12.75
CA THR A 1034 -3.60 44.71 13.09
C THR A 1034 -4.31 45.62 12.09
N THR A 1035 -4.26 45.27 10.80
CA THR A 1035 -4.94 46.02 9.72
C THR A 1035 -6.47 45.92 9.86
N LEU A 1036 -7.00 44.74 10.18
CA LEU A 1036 -8.42 44.53 10.46
C LEU A 1036 -8.89 45.41 11.63
N PHE A 1037 -8.17 45.35 12.75
CA PHE A 1037 -8.54 46.06 13.97
C PHE A 1037 -8.29 47.57 13.92
N ALA A 1038 -7.44 48.04 13.01
CA ALA A 1038 -7.35 49.46 12.69
C ALA A 1038 -8.69 50.02 12.17
N GLY A 1039 -9.53 49.17 11.55
CA GLY A 1039 -10.87 49.52 11.06
C GLY A 1039 -11.97 49.56 12.12
N VAL A 1040 -11.71 49.06 13.35
CA VAL A 1040 -12.68 49.13 14.45
C VAL A 1040 -12.71 50.56 15.02
N PRO A 1041 -13.84 51.29 14.88
CA PRO A 1041 -13.92 52.70 15.25
C PRO A 1041 -13.82 52.91 16.77
N VAL A 1042 -13.28 54.06 17.17
CA VAL A 1042 -13.31 54.49 18.58
C VAL A 1042 -14.77 54.59 19.03
N PRO A 1043 -15.15 54.04 20.19
CA PRO A 1043 -16.50 54.15 20.72
C PRO A 1043 -16.95 55.60 20.91
N ALA A 1044 -18.23 55.88 20.67
CA ALA A 1044 -18.80 57.19 20.99
C ALA A 1044 -18.87 57.38 22.52
N ASP A 1045 -18.67 58.61 22.99
CA ASP A 1045 -18.79 58.95 24.41
C ASP A 1045 -20.14 58.46 24.98
N GLY A 1046 -20.09 57.71 26.08
CA GLY A 1046 -21.27 57.13 26.74
C GLY A 1046 -21.69 55.74 26.25
N THR A 1047 -20.97 55.15 25.29
CA THR A 1047 -21.16 53.74 24.89
C THR A 1047 -20.69 52.77 25.98
N TYR A 1048 -19.60 53.12 26.65
CA TYR A 1048 -18.96 52.37 27.73
C TYR A 1048 -18.90 53.23 29.00
N LYS A 1049 -18.64 52.61 30.14
CA LYS A 1049 -18.42 53.35 31.40
C LYS A 1049 -17.11 54.13 31.38
N THR A 1050 -16.12 53.57 30.69
CA THR A 1050 -14.80 54.16 30.41
C THR A 1050 -14.84 55.03 29.15
N LEU A 1051 -14.21 56.20 29.20
CA LEU A 1051 -13.97 57.06 28.04
C LEU A 1051 -12.70 56.61 27.31
N PHE A 1052 -12.74 56.61 25.97
CA PHE A 1052 -11.66 56.10 25.13
C PHE A 1052 -10.97 57.22 24.33
N PRO A 1053 -10.04 57.98 24.93
CA PRO A 1053 -9.19 58.87 24.15
C PRO A 1053 -8.32 58.04 23.19
N ALA A 1054 -7.93 58.64 22.05
CA ALA A 1054 -7.19 57.94 21.00
C ALA A 1054 -5.99 57.10 21.51
N PRO A 1055 -5.14 57.57 22.43
CA PRO A 1055 -4.02 56.77 22.95
C PRO A 1055 -4.45 55.52 23.73
N LEU A 1056 -5.54 55.57 24.48
CA LEU A 1056 -6.04 54.40 25.22
C LEU A 1056 -6.64 53.38 24.25
N TRP A 1057 -7.41 53.84 23.25
CA TRP A 1057 -7.96 52.95 22.22
C TRP A 1057 -6.87 52.31 21.36
N ASP A 1058 -5.75 53.00 21.12
CA ASP A 1058 -4.57 52.42 20.46
C ASP A 1058 -3.97 51.25 21.27
N GLN A 1059 -3.91 51.38 22.60
CA GLN A 1059 -3.46 50.31 23.49
C GLN A 1059 -4.44 49.11 23.48
N VAL A 1060 -5.75 49.37 23.54
CA VAL A 1060 -6.79 48.33 23.40
C VAL A 1060 -6.63 47.58 22.07
N ARG A 1061 -6.48 48.30 20.95
CA ARG A 1061 -6.29 47.68 19.64
C ARG A 1061 -5.01 46.85 19.57
N ALA A 1062 -3.91 47.30 20.17
CA ALA A 1062 -2.66 46.55 20.20
C ALA A 1062 -2.81 45.23 20.99
N LEU A 1063 -3.46 45.28 22.15
CA LEU A 1063 -3.70 44.13 23.01
C LEU A 1063 -4.61 43.10 22.31
N MET A 1064 -5.72 43.54 21.71
CA MET A 1064 -6.58 42.69 20.90
C MET A 1064 -5.85 42.11 19.69
N SER A 1065 -5.08 42.92 18.96
CA SER A 1065 -4.36 42.45 17.77
C SER A 1065 -3.35 41.35 18.10
N ALA A 1066 -2.65 41.47 19.23
CA ALA A 1066 -1.72 40.44 19.69
C ALA A 1066 -2.45 39.12 20.01
N ARG A 1067 -3.56 39.17 20.77
CA ARG A 1067 -4.33 37.98 21.13
C ARG A 1067 -4.95 37.29 19.91
N PHE A 1068 -5.60 38.04 19.02
CA PHE A 1068 -6.26 37.46 17.85
C PHE A 1068 -5.29 37.02 16.74
N ALA A 1069 -4.08 37.57 16.68
CA ALA A 1069 -3.03 37.05 15.80
C ALA A 1069 -2.59 35.65 16.22
N ASP A 1070 -2.49 35.39 17.52
CA ASP A 1070 -2.18 34.06 18.07
C ASP A 1070 -3.32 33.06 17.80
N ILE A 1071 -4.58 33.51 17.94
CA ILE A 1071 -5.76 32.70 17.60
C ILE A 1071 -5.80 32.39 16.11
N ALA A 1072 -5.51 33.36 15.24
CA ALA A 1072 -5.50 33.14 13.79
C ALA A 1072 -4.45 32.10 13.36
N SER A 1073 -3.26 32.12 13.99
CA SER A 1073 -2.20 31.17 13.69
C SER A 1073 -2.49 29.77 14.23
N GLN A 1074 -3.25 29.63 15.34
CA GLN A 1074 -3.53 28.36 16.01
C GLN A 1074 -4.94 27.77 15.76
N GLY A 1075 -5.88 28.54 15.21
CA GLY A 1075 -7.23 28.07 14.91
C GLY A 1075 -7.26 27.11 13.71
N TRP A 1076 -8.21 26.16 13.72
CA TRP A 1076 -8.40 25.17 12.63
C TRP A 1076 -7.13 24.37 12.27
N GLN A 1077 -6.28 24.05 13.25
CA GLN A 1077 -4.99 23.38 13.01
C GLN A 1077 -5.12 22.08 12.21
N PHE A 1078 -6.08 21.23 12.58
CA PHE A 1078 -6.27 19.94 11.92
C PHE A 1078 -6.67 20.12 10.46
N GLU A 1079 -7.75 20.86 10.19
CA GLU A 1079 -8.23 21.06 8.81
C GLU A 1079 -7.25 21.82 7.93
N ARG A 1080 -6.56 22.81 8.50
CA ARG A 1080 -5.51 23.55 7.78
C ARG A 1080 -4.36 22.63 7.37
N PHE A 1081 -3.89 21.78 8.30
CA PHE A 1081 -2.84 20.80 7.98
C PHE A 1081 -3.33 19.76 6.97
N GLU A 1082 -4.53 19.21 7.16
CA GLU A 1082 -5.12 18.23 6.24
C GLU A 1082 -5.27 18.79 4.83
N ALA A 1083 -5.74 20.04 4.69
CA ALA A 1083 -5.87 20.70 3.39
C ALA A 1083 -4.51 20.92 2.70
N ALA A 1084 -3.49 21.32 3.46
CA ALA A 1084 -2.14 21.49 2.94
C ALA A 1084 -1.49 20.15 2.55
N TRP A 1085 -1.66 19.12 3.39
CA TRP A 1085 -1.19 17.76 3.15
C TRP A 1085 -1.76 17.19 1.85
N ARG A 1086 -3.08 17.35 1.64
CA ARG A 1086 -3.76 16.96 0.40
C ARG A 1086 -3.23 17.71 -0.81
N SER A 1087 -3.12 19.03 -0.72
CA SER A 1087 -2.62 19.88 -1.81
C SER A 1087 -1.18 19.53 -2.20
N TRP A 1088 -0.35 19.20 -1.21
CA TRP A 1088 1.00 18.72 -1.44
C TRP A 1088 1.01 17.36 -2.14
N LEU A 1089 0.20 16.39 -1.69
CA LEU A 1089 0.14 15.07 -2.30
C LEU A 1089 -0.32 15.12 -3.76
N ASP A 1090 -1.35 15.92 -4.07
CA ASP A 1090 -1.81 16.12 -5.45
C ASP A 1090 -0.71 16.75 -6.32
N ALA A 1091 0.03 17.73 -5.80
CA ALA A 1091 1.14 18.35 -6.50
C ALA A 1091 2.35 17.41 -6.66
N ASN A 1092 2.63 16.58 -5.66
CA ASN A 1092 3.73 15.62 -5.64
C ASN A 1092 3.47 14.44 -6.58
N ALA A 1093 2.23 13.94 -6.66
CA ALA A 1093 1.83 12.85 -7.54
C ALA A 1093 1.90 13.20 -9.04
N ALA A 1094 1.90 14.49 -9.38
CA ALA A 1094 2.04 14.95 -10.76
C ALA A 1094 3.43 14.69 -11.36
N ILE A 1095 4.42 14.33 -10.53
CA ILE A 1095 5.81 14.07 -10.94
C ILE A 1095 6.19 12.64 -10.57
N ASP A 1096 6.63 11.87 -11.55
CA ASP A 1096 7.27 10.58 -11.28
C ASP A 1096 8.73 10.80 -10.88
N TRP A 1097 8.95 10.91 -9.57
CA TRP A 1097 10.28 11.12 -9.01
C TRP A 1097 11.26 9.97 -9.26
N THR A 1098 10.80 8.78 -9.63
CA THR A 1098 11.68 7.66 -9.98
C THR A 1098 12.33 7.83 -11.36
N ASP A 1099 11.75 8.69 -12.22
CA ASP A 1099 12.30 9.09 -13.53
C ASP A 1099 13.10 10.41 -13.48
N GLU A 1100 12.97 11.17 -12.39
CA GLU A 1100 13.64 12.47 -12.21
C GLU A 1100 15.12 12.31 -11.81
N ARG A 1101 15.95 11.91 -12.78
CA ARG A 1101 17.40 11.69 -12.65
C ARG A 1101 18.21 12.97 -12.93
N LEU A 1102 17.92 14.08 -12.24
CA LEU A 1102 18.43 15.42 -12.64
C LEU A 1102 19.96 15.52 -12.73
N ILE A 1103 20.70 15.05 -11.73
CA ILE A 1103 22.17 15.11 -11.77
C ILE A 1103 22.71 14.18 -12.88
N GLU A 1104 22.13 13.00 -13.11
CA GLU A 1104 22.54 12.11 -14.21
C GLU A 1104 22.29 12.74 -15.58
N ARG A 1105 21.20 13.50 -15.73
CA ARG A 1105 20.91 14.27 -16.95
C ARG A 1105 21.93 15.38 -17.16
N VAL A 1106 22.32 16.08 -16.10
CA VAL A 1106 23.40 17.08 -16.18
C VAL A 1106 24.74 16.42 -16.50
N GLU A 1107 25.05 15.27 -15.89
CA GLU A 1107 26.23 14.47 -16.21
C GLU A 1107 26.22 14.01 -17.67
N ALA A 1108 25.08 13.55 -18.19
CA ALA A 1108 24.92 13.14 -19.59
C ALA A 1108 25.15 14.31 -20.55
N LEU A 1109 24.66 15.52 -20.24
CA LEU A 1109 24.94 16.72 -21.02
C LEU A 1109 26.41 17.13 -20.96
N LEU A 1110 27.05 17.00 -19.79
CA LEU A 1110 28.49 17.24 -19.65
C LEU A 1110 29.30 16.23 -20.46
N ASN A 1111 28.93 14.94 -20.41
CA ASN A 1111 29.58 13.88 -21.16
C ASN A 1111 29.41 14.04 -22.68
N ALA A 1112 28.23 14.45 -23.14
CA ALA A 1112 27.99 14.74 -24.55
C ALA A 1112 28.79 15.96 -25.06
N GLY A 1113 29.04 16.94 -24.19
CA GLY A 1113 29.75 18.17 -24.52
C GLY A 1113 31.25 18.16 -24.27
N VAL A 1114 31.81 17.16 -23.58
CA VAL A 1114 33.23 17.19 -23.17
C VAL A 1114 34.17 17.01 -24.36
N LEU A 1115 35.13 17.92 -24.50
CA LEU A 1115 36.17 17.90 -25.55
C LEU A 1115 37.51 17.36 -25.04
N THR A 1116 37.61 17.16 -23.73
CA THR A 1116 38.82 16.63 -23.08
C THR A 1116 38.86 15.11 -23.18
N SER A 1117 39.83 14.56 -23.89
CA SER A 1117 39.95 13.11 -24.15
C SER A 1117 40.25 12.24 -22.92
N SER A 1118 40.56 12.84 -21.77
CA SER A 1118 40.89 12.15 -20.50
C SER A 1118 39.91 12.44 -19.36
N ALA A 1119 38.72 12.96 -19.66
CA ALA A 1119 37.70 13.18 -18.64
C ALA A 1119 37.26 11.84 -18.04
N THR A 1120 37.38 11.66 -16.73
CA THR A 1120 36.89 10.46 -16.04
C THR A 1120 35.41 10.65 -15.68
N ALA A 1121 34.64 9.56 -15.65
CA ALA A 1121 33.24 9.59 -15.23
C ALA A 1121 33.08 10.23 -13.84
N ALA A 1122 33.97 9.90 -12.89
CA ALA A 1122 33.97 10.49 -11.56
C ALA A 1122 34.14 12.03 -11.56
N ALA A 1123 34.95 12.58 -12.47
CA ALA A 1123 35.11 14.04 -12.58
C ALA A 1123 33.86 14.73 -13.13
N LEU A 1124 33.18 14.11 -14.10
CA LEU A 1124 31.93 14.62 -14.68
C LEU A 1124 30.77 14.53 -13.67
N CYS A 1125 30.64 13.42 -12.95
CA CYS A 1125 29.66 13.25 -11.88
C CYS A 1125 29.83 14.31 -10.77
N ASN A 1126 31.06 14.51 -10.26
CA ASN A 1126 31.34 15.55 -9.27
C ASN A 1126 31.01 16.96 -9.81
N CYS A 1127 31.26 17.19 -11.10
CA CYS A 1127 30.92 18.43 -11.76
C CYS A 1127 29.41 18.69 -11.79
N ALA A 1128 28.63 17.68 -12.19
CA ALA A 1128 27.18 17.73 -12.24
C ALA A 1128 26.60 17.99 -10.85
N GLY A 1129 27.06 17.25 -9.83
CA GLY A 1129 26.62 17.43 -8.45
C GLY A 1129 26.83 18.84 -7.92
N ARG A 1130 27.99 19.45 -8.20
CA ARG A 1130 28.27 20.85 -7.85
C ARG A 1130 27.31 21.83 -8.53
N ILE A 1131 27.12 21.70 -9.86
CA ILE A 1131 26.26 22.59 -10.64
C ILE A 1131 24.81 22.57 -10.10
N VAL A 1132 24.27 21.37 -9.86
CA VAL A 1132 22.90 21.22 -9.34
C VAL A 1132 22.81 21.75 -7.90
N THR A 1133 23.84 21.54 -7.07
CA THR A 1133 23.88 22.04 -5.69
C THR A 1133 23.88 23.57 -5.63
N ASP A 1134 24.68 24.24 -6.45
CA ASP A 1134 24.76 25.70 -6.50
C ASP A 1134 23.42 26.31 -6.94
N TYR A 1135 22.80 25.73 -7.98
CA TYR A 1135 21.48 26.18 -8.48
C TYR A 1135 20.38 25.96 -7.43
N GLY A 1136 20.33 24.76 -6.85
CA GLY A 1136 19.32 24.40 -5.85
C GLY A 1136 19.45 25.17 -4.55
N SER A 1137 20.68 25.51 -4.12
CA SER A 1137 20.88 26.34 -2.93
C SER A 1137 20.36 27.78 -3.11
N ALA A 1138 20.52 28.35 -4.31
CA ALA A 1138 19.92 29.66 -4.64
C ALA A 1138 18.39 29.58 -4.67
N TYR A 1139 17.85 28.50 -5.24
CA TYR A 1139 16.41 28.25 -5.28
C TYR A 1139 15.81 28.10 -3.87
N TYR A 1140 16.45 27.32 -3.00
CA TYR A 1140 16.03 27.14 -1.60
C TYR A 1140 15.92 28.48 -0.86
N ALA A 1141 16.93 29.35 -0.99
CA ALA A 1141 16.92 30.67 -0.37
C ALA A 1141 15.76 31.53 -0.89
N TRP A 1142 15.54 31.53 -2.22
CA TRP A 1142 14.41 32.23 -2.83
C TRP A 1142 13.05 31.73 -2.34
N MET A 1143 12.83 30.42 -2.29
CA MET A 1143 11.57 29.85 -1.82
C MET A 1143 11.35 30.16 -0.33
N ARG A 1144 12.38 29.95 0.51
CA ARG A 1144 12.34 30.28 1.93
C ARG A 1144 11.96 31.74 2.18
N ASP A 1145 12.54 32.67 1.43
CA ASP A 1145 12.27 34.11 1.58
C ASP A 1145 10.82 34.44 1.18
N ASN A 1146 10.27 33.80 0.14
CA ASN A 1146 8.85 33.94 -0.24
C ASN A 1146 7.88 33.35 0.80
N ILE A 1147 8.19 32.16 1.32
CA ILE A 1147 7.40 31.50 2.38
C ILE A 1147 7.39 32.36 3.65
N THR A 1148 8.55 32.89 4.04
CA THR A 1148 8.70 33.78 5.21
C THR A 1148 7.92 35.09 5.03
N ALA A 1149 7.86 35.62 3.80
CA ALA A 1149 7.07 36.80 3.46
C ALA A 1149 5.54 36.54 3.40
N GLY A 1150 5.10 35.27 3.44
CA GLY A 1150 3.69 34.90 3.37
C GLY A 1150 3.09 34.98 1.96
N ASN A 1151 3.91 34.89 0.92
CA ASN A 1151 3.42 34.91 -0.47
C ASN A 1151 2.70 33.59 -0.80
N ALA A 1152 1.50 33.70 -1.39
CA ALA A 1152 0.84 32.57 -2.03
C ALA A 1152 1.62 32.10 -3.26
N PHE A 1153 1.43 30.85 -3.70
CA PHE A 1153 2.13 30.31 -4.88
C PHE A 1153 2.00 31.19 -6.14
N GLY A 1154 0.80 31.71 -6.42
CA GLY A 1154 0.56 32.61 -7.56
C GLY A 1154 1.17 34.01 -7.42
N ALA A 1155 1.75 34.33 -6.26
CA ALA A 1155 2.32 35.63 -5.90
C ALA A 1155 3.81 35.54 -5.54
N LEU A 1156 4.49 34.44 -5.86
CA LEU A 1156 5.93 34.30 -5.66
C LEU A 1156 6.68 35.37 -6.46
N THR A 1157 7.72 35.94 -5.85
CA THR A 1157 8.64 36.85 -6.54
C THR A 1157 9.40 36.11 -7.65
N PRO A 1158 9.78 36.74 -8.77
CA PRO A 1158 10.53 36.04 -9.83
C PRO A 1158 11.87 35.47 -9.31
N PHE A 1159 12.14 34.19 -9.59
CA PHE A 1159 13.42 33.57 -9.24
C PHE A 1159 14.55 34.16 -10.11
N THR A 1160 15.61 34.65 -9.46
CA THR A 1160 16.80 35.14 -10.16
C THR A 1160 17.82 34.03 -10.26
N GLU A 1161 17.94 33.45 -11.45
CA GLU A 1161 18.74 32.25 -11.65
C GLU A 1161 20.25 32.51 -11.53
N PRO A 1162 21.00 31.65 -10.81
CA PRO A 1162 22.45 31.74 -10.75
C PRO A 1162 23.08 31.34 -12.08
N THR A 1163 24.24 31.92 -12.39
CA THR A 1163 25.00 31.55 -13.61
C THR A 1163 25.61 30.16 -13.46
N VAL A 1164 25.25 29.23 -14.35
CA VAL A 1164 25.86 27.89 -14.42
C VAL A 1164 27.35 28.00 -14.70
N THR A 1165 28.19 27.44 -13.82
CA THR A 1165 29.65 27.45 -13.97
C THR A 1165 30.17 26.04 -14.21
N LEU A 1166 30.71 25.78 -15.41
CA LEU A 1166 31.31 24.50 -15.78
C LEU A 1166 32.62 24.22 -14.98
N CYS A 1167 33.10 22.98 -15.01
CA CYS A 1167 34.30 22.60 -14.26
C CYS A 1167 35.58 23.12 -14.92
N ALA A 1168 36.39 23.83 -14.13
CA ALA A 1168 37.56 24.58 -14.61
C ALA A 1168 38.64 23.69 -15.25
N ASP A 1169 38.70 22.41 -14.87
CA ASP A 1169 39.71 21.46 -15.33
C ASP A 1169 39.33 20.75 -16.64
N LEU A 1170 38.13 21.00 -17.20
CA LEU A 1170 37.60 20.34 -18.40
C LEU A 1170 37.19 21.36 -19.47
N SER A 1171 37.36 20.99 -20.74
CA SER A 1171 36.86 21.75 -21.89
C SER A 1171 35.57 21.16 -22.44
N PHE A 1172 34.61 22.02 -22.80
CA PHE A 1172 33.29 21.65 -23.31
C PHE A 1172 32.96 22.38 -24.62
N THR A 1173 31.96 21.89 -25.35
CA THR A 1173 31.38 22.60 -26.50
C THR A 1173 30.71 23.91 -26.07
N SER A 1174 30.57 24.85 -27.00
CA SER A 1174 30.07 26.20 -26.69
C SER A 1174 28.62 26.27 -26.22
N ASP A 1175 27.83 25.22 -26.45
CA ASP A 1175 26.40 25.11 -26.12
C ASP A 1175 26.12 24.39 -24.79
N THR A 1176 27.09 23.61 -24.25
CA THR A 1176 26.89 22.78 -23.05
C THR A 1176 26.34 23.58 -21.87
N GLN A 1177 26.94 24.74 -21.59
CA GLN A 1177 26.51 25.61 -20.50
C GLN A 1177 25.05 26.09 -20.67
N THR A 1178 24.67 26.47 -21.89
CA THR A 1178 23.32 26.96 -22.20
C THR A 1178 22.30 25.83 -22.10
N ARG A 1179 22.62 24.62 -22.56
CA ARG A 1179 21.75 23.44 -22.44
C ARG A 1179 21.50 23.05 -20.99
N ILE A 1180 22.55 23.05 -20.15
CA ILE A 1180 22.41 22.78 -18.71
C ILE A 1180 21.56 23.86 -18.02
N ALA A 1181 21.78 25.14 -18.34
CA ALA A 1181 20.97 26.23 -17.78
C ALA A 1181 19.50 26.10 -18.17
N ALA A 1182 19.20 25.78 -19.43
CA ALA A 1182 17.82 25.56 -19.90
C ALA A 1182 17.15 24.37 -19.19
N LEU A 1183 17.87 23.25 -19.03
CA LEU A 1183 17.37 22.09 -18.29
C LEU A 1183 17.05 22.46 -16.83
N LEU A 1184 17.95 23.15 -16.13
CA LEU A 1184 17.72 23.54 -14.73
C LEU A 1184 16.54 24.50 -14.58
N HIS A 1185 16.44 25.51 -15.44
CA HIS A 1185 15.30 26.44 -15.47
C HIS A 1185 13.97 25.69 -15.58
N GLU A 1186 13.86 24.85 -16.60
CA GLU A 1186 12.65 24.10 -16.91
C GLU A 1186 12.26 23.15 -15.76
N ARG A 1187 13.23 22.41 -15.22
CA ARG A 1187 12.98 21.42 -14.18
C ARG A 1187 12.59 22.07 -12.85
N TYR A 1188 13.32 23.09 -12.39
CA TYR A 1188 12.97 23.80 -11.15
C TYR A 1188 11.64 24.57 -11.26
N ALA A 1189 11.27 25.05 -12.45
CA ALA A 1189 9.95 25.61 -12.69
C ALA A 1189 8.84 24.55 -12.48
N ALA A 1190 9.03 23.33 -12.98
CA ALA A 1190 8.09 22.21 -12.75
C ALA A 1190 8.02 21.80 -11.26
N TYR A 1191 9.14 21.87 -10.54
CA TYR A 1191 9.20 21.50 -9.12
C TYR A 1191 8.61 22.56 -8.17
N SER A 1192 8.31 23.76 -8.67
CA SER A 1192 7.94 24.89 -7.81
C SER A 1192 6.65 24.69 -7.03
N LEU A 1193 5.61 24.12 -7.66
CA LEU A 1193 4.33 23.86 -7.01
C LEU A 1193 4.44 22.80 -5.88
N PRO A 1194 4.97 21.58 -6.12
CA PRO A 1194 5.14 20.61 -5.06
C PRO A 1194 6.08 21.11 -3.96
N SER A 1195 7.15 21.82 -4.31
CA SER A 1195 8.07 22.39 -3.31
C SER A 1195 7.39 23.42 -2.41
N TYR A 1196 6.62 24.35 -2.99
CA TYR A 1196 5.85 25.34 -2.22
C TYR A 1196 4.94 24.67 -1.18
N TRP A 1197 4.17 23.66 -1.61
CA TRP A 1197 3.28 22.95 -0.69
C TRP A 1197 4.04 22.10 0.32
N LEU A 1198 5.21 21.56 -0.03
CA LEU A 1198 6.06 20.86 0.94
C LEU A 1198 6.49 21.81 2.05
N TRP A 1199 6.95 23.02 1.71
CA TRP A 1199 7.28 24.06 2.69
C TRP A 1199 6.11 24.38 3.63
N VAL A 1200 4.90 24.49 3.09
CA VAL A 1200 3.68 24.71 3.89
C VAL A 1200 3.43 23.52 4.83
N VAL A 1201 3.46 22.28 4.31
CA VAL A 1201 3.24 21.05 5.09
C VAL A 1201 4.27 20.88 6.19
N THR A 1202 5.57 21.00 5.89
CA THR A 1202 6.63 20.83 6.87
C THR A 1202 6.54 21.89 7.97
N THR A 1203 6.17 23.12 7.63
CA THR A 1203 5.98 24.21 8.59
C THR A 1203 4.77 23.97 9.49
N LEU A 1204 3.63 23.62 8.89
CA LEU A 1204 2.40 23.32 9.64
C LEU A 1204 2.58 22.11 10.55
N LEU A 1205 3.17 21.01 10.05
CA LEU A 1205 3.44 19.80 10.82
C LEU A 1205 4.32 20.10 12.04
N ALA A 1206 5.43 20.83 11.84
CA ALA A 1206 6.33 21.22 12.93
C ALA A 1206 5.66 22.15 13.96
N GLY A 1207 4.62 22.89 13.54
CA GLY A 1207 3.85 23.81 14.37
C GLY A 1207 2.62 23.19 15.08
N LEU A 1208 2.24 21.94 14.77
CA LEU A 1208 1.08 21.29 15.39
C LEU A 1208 1.21 21.20 16.92
N ARG A 1209 0.14 21.56 17.62
CA ARG A 1209 0.03 21.50 19.08
C ARG A 1209 -0.98 20.46 19.51
N ASN A 1210 -0.65 19.78 20.61
CA ASN A 1210 -1.60 18.88 21.26
C ASN A 1210 -2.67 19.72 21.97
N THR A 1211 -3.93 19.40 21.75
CA THR A 1211 -5.02 19.91 22.59
C THR A 1211 -5.30 18.95 23.74
N TYR A 1212 -5.69 19.51 24.89
CA TYR A 1212 -6.15 18.78 26.07
C TYR A 1212 -7.42 19.47 26.57
N PRO A 1213 -8.34 18.73 27.22
CA PRO A 1213 -9.52 19.35 27.85
C PRO A 1213 -9.09 20.44 28.84
N GLY A 1214 -9.88 21.51 28.92
CA GLY A 1214 -9.64 22.61 29.86
C GLY A 1214 -9.67 22.11 31.31
N ALA A 1215 -8.70 22.55 32.12
CA ALA A 1215 -8.64 22.17 33.54
C ALA A 1215 -9.92 22.56 34.27
N THR A 1216 -10.50 21.64 35.06
CA THR A 1216 -11.67 21.95 35.87
C THR A 1216 -11.22 22.39 37.26
N LEU A 1217 -11.94 23.33 37.90
CA LEU A 1217 -11.52 24.01 39.15
C LEU A 1217 -11.17 23.06 40.32
N HIS A 1218 -11.60 21.79 40.25
CA HIS A 1218 -11.25 20.75 41.22
C HIS A 1218 -9.79 20.26 41.13
N ASP A 1219 -9.10 20.54 40.02
CA ASP A 1219 -7.72 20.11 39.77
C ASP A 1219 -6.67 21.02 40.43
N CYS A 1220 -7.07 22.19 40.97
CA CYS A 1220 -6.17 23.15 41.61
C CYS A 1220 -6.04 22.98 43.14
N ASP A 1221 -7.02 22.36 43.81
CA ASP A 1221 -7.08 22.27 45.28
C ASP A 1221 -6.73 20.88 45.84
N GLU A 1222 -6.81 19.81 45.04
CA GLU A 1222 -6.38 18.47 45.44
C GLU A 1222 -5.25 18.04 44.51
N GLY A 1223 -4.03 17.88 45.05
CA GLY A 1223 -2.83 17.41 44.34
C GLY A 1223 -2.96 15.98 43.80
N SER A 1224 -3.90 15.79 42.90
CA SER A 1224 -4.22 14.57 42.18
C SER A 1224 -3.50 14.63 40.84
N ASP A 1225 -2.30 14.05 40.79
CA ASP A 1225 -1.41 13.96 39.61
C ASP A 1225 -2.00 13.13 38.42
N PHE A 1226 -3.30 12.83 38.42
CA PHE A 1226 -3.93 11.99 37.39
C PHE A 1226 -4.18 12.74 36.07
N ASN A 1227 -4.07 14.07 36.04
CA ASN A 1227 -4.15 14.88 34.82
C ASN A 1227 -3.02 15.92 34.82
N PRO A 1228 -1.78 15.57 34.40
CA PRO A 1228 -0.70 16.54 34.35
C PRO A 1228 -1.04 17.59 33.29
N VAL A 1229 -1.45 18.78 33.73
CA VAL A 1229 -1.64 19.94 32.87
C VAL A 1229 -0.29 20.28 32.22
N ARG A 1230 -0.10 19.85 30.97
CA ARG A 1230 1.07 20.24 30.16
C ARG A 1230 0.67 21.44 29.30
N LEU A 1231 0.83 22.64 29.85
CA LEU A 1231 0.64 23.90 29.12
C LEU A 1231 1.73 24.05 28.04
N ASP A 1232 1.31 24.35 26.81
CA ASP A 1232 2.14 24.88 25.72
C ASP A 1232 3.41 24.07 25.37
N ASN A 1233 3.26 22.78 25.08
CA ASN A 1233 4.32 22.01 24.42
C ASN A 1233 3.95 21.76 22.95
N THR A 1234 4.86 22.05 22.02
CA THR A 1234 4.74 21.58 20.63
C THR A 1234 4.77 20.05 20.63
N ALA A 1235 3.84 19.41 19.92
CA ALA A 1235 3.61 17.97 20.05
C ALA A 1235 4.79 17.10 19.57
N LEU A 1236 5.66 17.67 18.73
CA LEU A 1236 6.77 16.96 18.11
C LEU A 1236 8.15 17.23 18.75
N GLY A 1237 8.25 18.16 19.71
CA GLY A 1237 9.52 18.54 20.35
C GLY A 1237 10.43 19.40 19.45
N ASN A 1238 9.90 19.99 18.38
CA ASN A 1238 10.72 20.51 17.28
C ASN A 1238 11.12 21.99 17.34
N TYR A 1239 10.69 22.72 18.38
CA TYR A 1239 11.10 24.11 18.59
C TYR A 1239 11.63 24.28 20.02
N PRO A 1240 12.84 24.85 20.21
CA PRO A 1240 13.27 25.30 21.53
C PRO A 1240 12.34 26.42 22.00
N ARG A 1241 11.90 26.36 23.27
CA ARG A 1241 11.15 27.46 23.90
C ARG A 1241 11.92 28.77 23.71
N LYS A 1242 11.28 29.80 23.16
CA LYS A 1242 11.62 31.17 23.55
C LYS A 1242 11.17 31.31 25.01
N THR A 1243 12.09 31.06 25.95
CA THR A 1243 11.91 31.49 27.33
C THR A 1243 11.99 33.02 27.36
N THR A 1244 10.86 33.65 27.07
CA THR A 1244 10.62 35.05 27.42
C THR A 1244 9.29 35.11 28.16
N LEU A 1245 9.34 34.63 29.40
CA LEU A 1245 8.62 35.19 30.54
C LEU A 1245 9.64 35.34 31.67
#